data_AF-A0A117MDE3-F1
#
_entry.id   AF-A0A117MDE3-F1
#
_cell.length_a   1.000
_cell.length_b   1.000
_cell.length_c   1.000
_cell.angle_alpha   90.00
_cell.angle_beta   90.00
_cell.angle_gamma   90.00
#
_symmetry.space_group_name_H-M   'P 1'
#
loop_
_entity.id
_entity.type
_entity.pdbx_description
1 polymer ?
#
loop_
_entity_poly.entity_id
_entity_poly.type
_entity_poly.pdbx_seq_one_letter_code
_entity_poly.pdbx_strand_id
1 'polypeptide(L)'
;MSVYPQRNSKFENWRFLVLFILIGTIFGFYILRLFDIQIIQGEDFIAQANDNRTQVIYEPAIRGTIYDRNGYILAQNVPSYNVVVTPGYLPADEGDIQDIFRELAELIDMPVSQGDTDEETVRNFTPCYNDLGISQIVFIATTNWPYQSTALKCDVSQDVAMVVMENSEDWPGIDIEISSVRHYPTGELTSEIIGFLGPVPAVLEDYYVDLGFVANRDKVGYAGVEQSLNDILAGRNGRELVEVNVAGEIIRTLEEPVEPTPGQDVYLTIDSRLQSIAREALINELNYWNAYSGRTISNNGVVIAMNPKTGEVLALVSYPNFENNRMERIIPGYYYEQLSNDPQRPLFNHAISAEHPPGSVYKMTSALGVLNEGVVTPEYEVEDPGTITVIQRFYENDPGVPRQFVCWDRNGHGMVNFLEGVAFSCNIYWHKVAGGFGDEVPDGGLGPWLMSEYAQALGYGSETGIELPGESDGLVPNPTWKRLTLGENWATGDTYTAAIGQGFVLATPLQVLNSISTIANGGKLMDVTIVDKVVDQDGEIVQQLTPTVRWDITQDPVINMYDGNVETSETKTVEPWVIELANQGMRMVVTEGTASRYETDRHDDLFRNDTSRSAGKTGTAEYCDNVAQAQGLCVPEAWPAHAWYVGYAPWDDAEIAVVAFIYNGKEGATFAAPIVRQVIDAYFELKLIDTPVQP
;
A
#
# COMPACT_ATOMS: atom_id res chain seq x y z
N MET A 1 -90.63 57.17 -58.43
CA MET A 1 -89.89 57.04 -59.70
C MET A 1 -88.51 56.50 -59.35
N SER A 2 -88.06 55.46 -60.07
CA SER A 2 -86.77 54.75 -60.02
C SER A 2 -85.56 55.68 -59.77
N VAL A 3 -84.41 55.30 -59.19
CA VAL A 3 -83.49 54.22 -59.62
C VAL A 3 -82.46 53.94 -58.51
N TYR A 4 -82.28 52.66 -58.14
CA TYR A 4 -81.05 52.14 -57.53
C TYR A 4 -80.09 51.66 -58.64
N PRO A 5 -78.77 51.88 -58.54
CA PRO A 5 -77.81 51.02 -59.18
C PRO A 5 -77.27 50.00 -58.17
N GLN A 6 -77.53 48.71 -58.40
CA GLN A 6 -76.79 47.63 -57.76
C GLN A 6 -75.35 47.62 -58.26
N ARG A 7 -74.38 47.66 -57.34
CA ARG A 7 -72.98 47.35 -57.63
C ARG A 7 -72.65 45.99 -57.00
N ASN A 8 -72.74 44.95 -57.81
CA ASN A 8 -72.18 43.62 -57.51
C ASN A 8 -70.66 43.74 -57.36
N SER A 9 -70.13 43.66 -56.14
CA SER A 9 -68.77 43.16 -55.93
C SER A 9 -68.90 41.70 -55.53
N LYS A 10 -68.87 40.79 -56.50
CA LYS A 10 -68.60 39.38 -56.23
C LYS A 10 -67.25 39.35 -55.50
N PHE A 11 -67.24 38.97 -54.22
CA PHE A 11 -65.98 38.60 -53.59
C PHE A 11 -65.37 37.48 -54.44
N GLU A 12 -64.19 37.70 -54.99
CA GLU A 12 -63.53 36.75 -55.88
C GLU A 12 -63.20 35.47 -55.10
N ASN A 13 -63.89 34.36 -55.40
CA ASN A 13 -63.75 33.06 -54.74
C ASN A 13 -62.29 32.57 -54.62
N TRP A 14 -61.41 33.03 -55.52
CA TRP A 14 -59.96 32.76 -55.48
C TRP A 14 -59.29 33.27 -54.20
N ARG A 15 -59.73 34.41 -53.64
CA ARG A 15 -59.14 34.98 -52.41
C ARG A 15 -59.43 34.12 -51.19
N PHE A 16 -60.63 33.54 -51.13
CA PHE A 16 -60.99 32.55 -50.10
C PHE A 16 -60.24 31.23 -50.28
N LEU A 17 -60.04 30.78 -51.53
CA LEU A 17 -59.25 29.58 -51.82
C LEU A 17 -57.80 29.74 -51.33
N VAL A 18 -57.16 30.87 -51.61
CA VAL A 18 -55.80 31.19 -51.14
C VAL A 18 -55.76 31.23 -49.61
N LEU A 19 -56.75 31.85 -48.97
CA LEU A 19 -56.86 31.87 -47.51
C LEU A 19 -56.99 30.45 -46.94
N PHE A 20 -57.83 29.59 -47.53
CA PHE A 20 -57.99 28.19 -47.09
C PHE A 20 -56.74 27.35 -47.32
N ILE A 21 -56.01 27.56 -48.43
CA ILE A 21 -54.73 26.91 -48.67
C ILE A 21 -53.70 27.37 -47.64
N LEU A 22 -53.65 28.68 -47.34
CA LEU A 22 -52.74 29.22 -46.33
C LEU A 22 -53.03 28.64 -44.95
N ILE A 23 -54.31 28.65 -44.53
CA ILE A 23 -54.76 28.06 -43.26
C ILE A 23 -54.46 26.56 -43.24
N GLY A 24 -54.77 25.83 -44.31
CA GLY A 24 -54.50 24.40 -44.42
C GLY A 24 -53.00 24.07 -44.36
N THR A 25 -52.16 24.93 -44.92
CA THR A 25 -50.69 24.78 -44.85
C THR A 25 -50.19 25.03 -43.43
N ILE A 26 -50.70 26.05 -42.75
CA ILE A 26 -50.37 26.34 -41.35
C ILE A 26 -50.80 25.19 -40.42
N PHE A 27 -52.03 24.70 -40.56
CA PHE A 27 -52.51 23.55 -39.80
C PHE A 27 -51.72 22.28 -40.14
N GLY A 28 -51.40 22.05 -41.42
CA GLY A 28 -50.56 20.93 -41.85
C GLY A 28 -49.19 20.98 -41.20
N PHE A 29 -48.56 22.16 -41.13
CA PHE A 29 -47.29 22.36 -40.42
C PHE A 29 -47.41 22.03 -38.92
N TYR A 30 -48.44 22.53 -38.23
CA TYR A 30 -48.65 22.22 -36.81
C TYR A 30 -48.95 20.75 -36.55
N ILE A 31 -49.69 20.06 -37.43
CA ILE A 31 -49.94 18.63 -37.34
C ILE A 31 -48.64 17.85 -37.51
N LEU A 32 -47.82 18.21 -38.50
CA LEU A 32 -46.52 17.58 -38.71
C LEU A 32 -45.57 17.82 -37.53
N ARG A 33 -45.55 19.04 -36.98
CA ARG A 33 -44.75 19.36 -35.80
C ARG A 33 -45.25 18.64 -34.54
N LEU A 34 -46.56 18.49 -34.39
CA LEU A 34 -47.15 17.73 -33.28
C LEU A 34 -46.80 16.24 -33.41
N PHE A 35 -46.84 15.68 -34.62
CA PHE A 35 -46.41 14.30 -34.89
C PHE A 35 -44.93 14.10 -34.60
N ASP A 36 -44.07 15.05 -35.00
CA ASP A 36 -42.64 15.05 -34.67
C ASP A 36 -42.40 15.05 -33.16
N ILE A 37 -43.06 15.92 -32.39
CA ILE A 37 -42.89 16.00 -30.93
C ILE A 37 -43.50 14.79 -30.22
N GLN A 38 -44.70 14.35 -30.59
CA GLN A 38 -45.45 13.32 -29.85
C GLN A 38 -45.08 11.90 -30.25
N ILE A 39 -44.64 11.66 -31.50
CA ILE A 39 -44.38 10.31 -32.02
C ILE A 39 -42.90 10.10 -32.33
N ILE A 40 -42.24 11.02 -33.04
CA ILE A 40 -40.81 10.84 -33.40
C ILE A 40 -39.92 11.05 -32.16
N GLN A 41 -40.14 12.13 -31.42
CA GLN A 41 -39.41 12.50 -30.20
C GLN A 41 -40.18 12.15 -28.93
N GLY A 42 -41.30 11.42 -29.04
CA GLY A 42 -42.19 11.13 -27.92
C GLY A 42 -41.51 10.31 -26.83
N GLU A 43 -40.76 9.27 -27.22
CA GLU A 43 -39.99 8.45 -26.28
C GLU A 43 -38.93 9.30 -25.55
N ASP A 44 -38.21 10.17 -26.26
CA ASP A 44 -37.20 11.05 -25.67
C ASP A 44 -37.80 12.07 -24.68
N PHE A 45 -38.94 12.68 -25.02
CA PHE A 45 -39.61 13.63 -24.11
C PHE A 45 -40.26 12.95 -22.90
N ILE A 46 -40.72 11.71 -23.05
CA ILE A 46 -41.20 10.89 -21.93
C ILE A 46 -40.02 10.50 -21.04
N ALA A 47 -38.87 10.11 -21.62
CA ALA A 47 -37.65 9.82 -20.86
C ALA A 47 -37.20 11.06 -20.07
N GLN A 48 -37.10 12.24 -20.71
CA GLN A 48 -36.78 13.50 -20.02
C GLN A 48 -37.82 13.88 -18.95
N ALA A 49 -39.11 13.60 -19.17
CA ALA A 49 -40.15 13.84 -18.16
C ALA A 49 -40.05 12.84 -16.99
N ASN A 50 -39.60 11.60 -17.25
CA ASN A 50 -39.30 10.61 -16.23
C ASN A 50 -38.07 11.01 -15.42
N ASP A 51 -36.97 11.39 -16.06
CA ASP A 51 -35.74 11.83 -15.38
C ASP A 51 -36.00 13.01 -14.43
N ASN A 52 -36.97 13.87 -14.76
CA ASN A 52 -37.35 15.01 -13.89
C ASN A 52 -38.25 14.62 -12.70
N ARG A 53 -38.82 13.41 -12.67
CA ARG A 53 -39.71 12.94 -11.58
C ARG A 53 -39.20 11.70 -10.87
N THR A 54 -38.19 11.02 -11.41
CA THR A 54 -37.62 9.80 -10.83
C THR A 54 -36.28 10.11 -10.19
N GLN A 55 -36.09 9.67 -8.96
CA GLN A 55 -34.82 9.77 -8.23
C GLN A 55 -34.37 8.36 -7.83
N VAL A 56 -33.09 8.09 -7.95
CA VAL A 56 -32.48 6.88 -7.39
C VAL A 56 -31.93 7.22 -6.02
N ILE A 57 -32.36 6.48 -5.01
CA ILE A 57 -31.82 6.53 -3.65
C ILE A 57 -30.91 5.32 -3.49
N TYR A 58 -29.67 5.54 -3.07
CA TYR A 58 -28.72 4.47 -2.81
C TYR A 58 -28.66 4.17 -1.32
N GLU A 59 -28.71 2.90 -0.95
CA GLU A 59 -28.49 2.46 0.43
C GLU A 59 -27.04 1.95 0.57
N PRO A 60 -26.27 2.45 1.56
CA PRO A 60 -24.87 2.10 1.67
C PRO A 60 -24.69 0.63 2.06
N ALA A 61 -23.76 -0.06 1.40
CA ALA A 61 -23.30 -1.37 1.86
C ALA A 61 -22.40 -1.27 3.09
N ILE A 62 -22.48 -2.27 3.96
CA ILE A 62 -21.54 -2.40 5.07
C ILE A 62 -20.23 -2.96 4.50
N ARG A 63 -19.12 -2.26 4.78
CA ARG A 63 -17.79 -2.68 4.33
C ARG A 63 -17.33 -3.93 5.11
N GLY A 64 -16.63 -4.87 4.50
CA GLY A 64 -16.07 -6.04 5.16
C GLY A 64 -15.09 -5.71 6.30
N THR A 65 -15.05 -6.53 7.33
CA THR A 65 -14.16 -6.44 8.49
C THR A 65 -12.80 -7.05 8.15
N ILE A 66 -11.71 -6.45 8.63
CA ILE A 66 -10.36 -6.98 8.45
C ILE A 66 -9.90 -7.58 9.78
N TYR A 67 -9.45 -8.83 9.73
CA TYR A 67 -8.96 -9.59 10.88
C TYR A 67 -7.48 -9.94 10.73
N ASP A 68 -6.80 -10.13 11.84
CA ASP A 68 -5.52 -10.82 11.89
C ASP A 68 -5.71 -12.34 11.83
N ARG A 69 -4.61 -13.09 11.76
CA ARG A 69 -4.64 -14.55 11.64
C ARG A 69 -5.28 -15.27 12.82
N ASN A 70 -5.38 -14.60 13.98
CA ASN A 70 -5.94 -15.10 15.22
C ASN A 70 -7.39 -14.63 15.44
N GLY A 71 -7.96 -13.87 14.50
CA GLY A 71 -9.31 -13.33 14.57
C GLY A 71 -9.42 -12.02 15.36
N TYR A 72 -8.30 -11.34 15.65
CA TYR A 72 -8.32 -10.00 16.21
C TYR A 72 -8.72 -8.98 15.13
N ILE A 73 -9.61 -8.04 15.47
CA ILE A 73 -10.12 -7.06 14.53
C ILE A 73 -9.09 -5.95 14.30
N LEU A 74 -8.70 -5.76 13.04
CA LEU A 74 -7.77 -4.71 12.59
C LEU A 74 -8.50 -3.52 11.99
N ALA A 75 -9.65 -3.75 11.34
CA ALA A 75 -10.56 -2.72 10.87
C ALA A 75 -12.00 -3.22 10.92
N GLN A 76 -12.91 -2.43 11.45
CA GLN A 76 -14.34 -2.74 11.52
C GLN A 76 -15.16 -1.49 11.23
N ASN A 77 -16.48 -1.65 11.13
CA ASN A 77 -17.39 -0.52 11.10
C ASN A 77 -18.12 -0.37 12.43
N VAL A 78 -18.19 0.85 12.93
CA VAL A 78 -18.92 1.22 14.14
C VAL A 78 -20.08 2.15 13.76
N PRO A 79 -21.22 2.08 14.45
CA PRO A 79 -22.32 3.01 14.21
C PRO A 79 -21.92 4.42 14.65
N SER A 80 -22.23 5.41 13.82
CA SER A 80 -22.17 6.82 14.16
C SER A 80 -23.57 7.42 14.04
N TYR A 81 -24.03 8.00 15.14
CA TYR A 81 -25.37 8.57 15.26
C TYR A 81 -25.32 10.05 14.88
N ASN A 82 -26.02 10.42 13.82
CA ASN A 82 -26.04 11.79 13.31
C ASN A 82 -27.42 12.38 13.57
N VAL A 83 -27.48 13.52 14.27
CA VAL A 83 -28.72 14.27 14.42
C VAL A 83 -28.99 14.99 13.10
N VAL A 84 -30.10 14.67 12.45
CA VAL A 84 -30.49 15.22 11.16
C VAL A 84 -31.76 16.05 11.27
N VAL A 85 -31.92 16.98 10.34
CA VAL A 85 -33.15 17.76 10.15
C VAL A 85 -33.69 17.58 8.74
N THR A 86 -35.00 17.40 8.63
CA THR A 86 -35.76 17.44 7.38
C THR A 86 -36.69 18.64 7.42
N PRO A 87 -36.31 19.79 6.82
CA PRO A 87 -37.02 21.06 7.00
C PRO A 87 -38.51 21.04 6.65
N GLY A 88 -38.90 20.26 5.64
CA GLY A 88 -40.28 20.12 5.19
C GLY A 88 -41.21 19.44 6.20
N TYR A 89 -40.64 18.82 7.25
CA TYR A 89 -41.38 18.21 8.35
C TYR A 89 -41.34 19.04 9.65
N LEU A 90 -40.59 20.15 9.68
CA LEU A 90 -40.63 21.08 10.82
C LEU A 90 -42.02 21.73 10.97
N PRO A 91 -42.40 22.18 12.18
CA PRO A 91 -43.67 22.88 12.40
C PRO A 91 -43.80 24.13 11.51
N ALA A 92 -45.04 24.51 11.18
CA ALA A 92 -45.29 25.73 10.41
C ALA A 92 -45.16 27.02 11.25
N ASP A 93 -45.24 26.91 12.59
CA ASP A 93 -45.12 28.05 13.51
C ASP A 93 -43.65 28.31 13.87
N GLU A 94 -43.18 29.55 13.69
CA GLU A 94 -41.80 29.92 13.99
C GLU A 94 -41.47 29.82 15.49
N GLY A 95 -42.45 29.98 16.39
CA GLY A 95 -42.25 29.85 17.83
C GLY A 95 -41.89 28.42 18.21
N ASP A 96 -42.67 27.46 17.68
CA ASP A 96 -42.46 26.02 17.92
C ASP A 96 -41.07 25.57 17.39
N ILE A 97 -40.65 26.03 16.20
CA ILE A 97 -39.32 25.76 15.65
C ILE A 97 -38.22 26.26 16.60
N GLN A 98 -38.36 27.48 17.13
CA GLN A 98 -37.35 28.08 18.00
C GLN A 98 -37.25 27.37 19.34
N ASP A 99 -38.35 26.82 19.85
CA ASP A 99 -38.35 26.03 21.09
C ASP A 99 -37.64 24.68 20.86
N ILE A 100 -37.95 23.97 19.77
CA ILE A 100 -37.22 22.75 19.35
C ILE A 100 -35.71 23.04 19.26
N PHE A 101 -35.31 24.13 18.60
CA PHE A 101 -33.89 24.44 18.42
C PHE A 101 -33.18 24.74 19.74
N ARG A 102 -33.85 25.38 20.72
CA ARG A 102 -33.23 25.64 22.03
C ARG A 102 -33.00 24.36 22.82
N GLU A 103 -33.98 23.47 22.83
CA GLU A 103 -33.85 22.17 23.51
C GLU A 103 -32.78 21.32 22.85
N LEU A 104 -32.80 21.26 21.52
CA LEU A 104 -31.81 20.51 20.74
C LEU A 104 -30.40 21.08 20.91
N ALA A 105 -30.25 22.41 20.90
CA ALA A 105 -28.97 23.10 21.06
C ALA A 105 -28.24 22.74 22.35
N GLU A 106 -28.97 22.66 23.47
CA GLU A 106 -28.40 22.26 24.76
C GLU A 106 -28.00 20.78 24.76
N LEU A 107 -28.84 19.92 24.19
CA LEU A 107 -28.60 18.49 24.14
C LEU A 107 -27.40 18.11 23.26
N ILE A 108 -27.30 18.70 22.07
CA ILE A 108 -26.25 18.37 21.11
C ILE A 108 -25.03 19.27 21.25
N ASP A 109 -24.96 20.20 22.21
CA ASP A 109 -23.85 21.17 22.36
C ASP A 109 -23.54 21.88 21.02
N MET A 110 -24.55 22.55 20.49
CA MET A 110 -24.49 23.35 19.26
C MET A 110 -25.32 24.62 19.45
N PRO A 111 -24.79 25.82 19.16
CA PRO A 111 -25.57 27.04 19.31
C PRO A 111 -26.75 27.06 18.33
N VAL A 112 -27.87 27.67 18.73
CA VAL A 112 -29.01 27.90 17.82
C VAL A 112 -28.61 28.78 16.63
N SER A 113 -27.72 29.76 16.86
CA SER A 113 -27.23 30.70 15.85
C SER A 113 -25.82 31.19 16.19
N GLN A 114 -24.97 31.32 15.16
CA GLN A 114 -23.59 31.87 15.26
C GLN A 114 -23.40 33.21 14.52
N GLY A 115 -24.46 33.79 13.93
CA GLY A 115 -24.38 35.05 13.17
C GLY A 115 -25.16 35.01 11.85
N ASP A 116 -24.90 35.97 10.97
CA ASP A 116 -25.52 36.00 9.63
C ASP A 116 -24.81 35.02 8.68
N THR A 117 -25.58 34.40 7.77
CA THR A 117 -25.05 33.55 6.70
C THR A 117 -24.70 34.43 5.50
N ASP A 118 -23.43 34.44 5.06
CA ASP A 118 -23.04 35.06 3.79
C ASP A 118 -23.02 34.02 2.65
N GLU A 119 -22.95 34.49 1.39
CA GLU A 119 -22.95 33.60 0.22
C GLU A 119 -21.76 32.62 0.22
N GLU A 120 -20.64 32.99 0.84
CA GLU A 120 -19.44 32.17 0.93
C GLU A 120 -19.64 31.01 1.92
N THR A 121 -20.27 31.28 3.05
CA THR A 121 -20.65 30.31 4.08
C THR A 121 -21.60 29.25 3.52
N VAL A 122 -22.57 29.65 2.69
CA VAL A 122 -23.51 28.71 2.05
C VAL A 122 -22.79 27.84 1.01
N ARG A 123 -21.83 28.39 0.27
CA ARG A 123 -21.05 27.62 -0.73
C ARG A 123 -20.11 26.60 -0.11
N ASN A 124 -19.53 26.92 1.05
CA ASN A 124 -18.60 26.04 1.75
C ASN A 124 -19.30 25.12 2.77
N PHE A 125 -20.63 25.10 2.80
CA PHE A 125 -21.39 24.29 3.73
C PHE A 125 -21.13 22.80 3.49
N THR A 126 -20.55 22.14 4.49
CA THR A 126 -20.43 20.68 4.56
C THR A 126 -21.16 20.21 5.80
N PRO A 127 -22.15 19.31 5.69
CA PRO A 127 -22.83 18.74 6.86
C PRO A 127 -21.83 18.21 7.88
N CYS A 128 -22.12 18.43 9.17
CA CYS A 128 -21.27 18.06 10.31
C CYS A 128 -19.89 18.70 10.46
N TYR A 129 -19.38 19.37 9.42
CA TYR A 129 -18.05 19.98 9.40
C TYR A 129 -18.15 21.46 9.08
N ASN A 130 -18.81 22.21 9.98
CA ASN A 130 -19.03 23.64 9.86
C ASN A 130 -19.19 24.28 11.24
N ASP A 131 -18.99 25.59 11.31
CA ASP A 131 -19.11 26.38 12.55
C ASP A 131 -20.51 27.03 12.68
N LEU A 132 -21.51 26.51 11.97
CA LEU A 132 -22.86 27.10 11.93
C LEU A 132 -23.71 26.70 13.12
N GLY A 133 -24.70 27.53 13.42
CA GLY A 133 -25.77 27.15 14.32
C GLY A 133 -26.89 26.41 13.61
N ILE A 134 -27.79 25.81 14.40
CA ILE A 134 -28.93 25.02 13.89
C ILE A 134 -29.76 25.82 12.87
N SER A 135 -30.05 27.09 13.18
CA SER A 135 -30.89 27.94 12.32
C SER A 135 -30.30 28.19 10.94
N GLN A 136 -28.98 28.37 10.83
CA GLN A 136 -28.31 28.55 9.54
C GLN A 136 -28.33 27.27 8.71
N ILE A 137 -28.07 26.12 9.33
CA ILE A 137 -28.11 24.81 8.64
C ILE A 137 -29.52 24.55 8.09
N VAL A 138 -30.55 24.78 8.92
CA VAL A 138 -31.95 24.63 8.51
C VAL A 138 -32.31 25.60 7.38
N PHE A 139 -31.85 26.84 7.44
CA PHE A 139 -32.09 27.83 6.36
C PHE A 139 -31.50 27.36 5.02
N ILE A 140 -30.26 26.85 5.03
CA ILE A 140 -29.60 26.30 3.84
C ILE A 140 -30.39 25.10 3.29
N ALA A 141 -30.72 24.15 4.17
CA ALA A 141 -31.46 22.94 3.78
C ALA A 141 -32.86 23.26 3.24
N THR A 142 -33.58 24.20 3.86
CA THR A 142 -34.93 24.63 3.43
C THR A 142 -34.90 25.21 2.01
N THR A 143 -33.83 25.94 1.68
CA THR A 143 -33.70 26.62 0.39
C THR A 143 -33.32 25.67 -0.74
N ASN A 144 -32.44 24.69 -0.46
CA ASN A 144 -31.85 23.86 -1.49
C ASN A 144 -32.52 22.48 -1.62
N TRP A 145 -32.96 21.86 -0.52
CA TRP A 145 -33.49 20.49 -0.48
C TRP A 145 -34.43 20.26 0.72
N PRO A 146 -35.62 20.89 0.75
CA PRO A 146 -36.49 20.92 1.93
C PRO A 146 -36.94 19.55 2.44
N TYR A 147 -36.97 18.52 1.60
CA TYR A 147 -37.38 17.16 1.98
C TYR A 147 -36.22 16.15 2.06
N GLN A 148 -34.96 16.61 2.01
CA GLN A 148 -33.80 15.75 2.26
C GLN A 148 -33.27 15.97 3.68
N SER A 149 -32.90 14.88 4.35
CA SER A 149 -32.24 14.95 5.65
C SER A 149 -30.91 15.68 5.54
N THR A 150 -30.64 16.59 6.47
CA THR A 150 -29.37 17.29 6.57
C THR A 150 -28.82 17.11 7.98
N ALA A 151 -27.59 16.60 8.09
CA ALA A 151 -26.98 16.40 9.39
C ALA A 151 -26.64 17.75 10.06
N LEU A 152 -27.23 17.97 11.23
CA LEU A 152 -26.94 19.07 12.14
C LEU A 152 -25.63 18.81 12.87
N LYS A 153 -25.56 17.69 13.60
CA LYS A 153 -24.37 17.25 14.33
C LYS A 153 -24.16 15.76 14.15
N CYS A 154 -22.98 15.38 13.67
CA CYS A 154 -22.60 13.98 13.54
C CYS A 154 -21.97 13.46 14.83
N ASP A 155 -22.03 12.14 14.98
CA ASP A 155 -21.39 11.39 16.07
C ASP A 155 -21.77 11.86 17.48
N VAL A 156 -23.07 12.03 17.71
CA VAL A 156 -23.56 12.21 19.07
C VAL A 156 -23.45 10.90 19.84
N SER A 157 -23.37 10.98 21.17
CA SER A 157 -23.36 9.77 21.99
C SER A 157 -24.66 8.98 21.80
N GLN A 158 -24.60 7.66 22.00
CA GLN A 158 -25.78 6.82 21.96
C GLN A 158 -26.89 7.33 22.90
N ASP A 159 -26.52 7.88 24.06
CA ASP A 159 -27.47 8.48 25.01
C ASP A 159 -28.20 9.68 24.41
N VAL A 160 -27.48 10.59 23.75
CA VAL A 160 -28.08 11.74 23.05
C VAL A 160 -28.99 11.25 21.92
N ALA A 161 -28.55 10.28 21.14
CA ALA A 161 -29.36 9.69 20.07
C ALA A 161 -30.66 9.09 20.61
N MET A 162 -30.62 8.36 21.73
CA MET A 162 -31.81 7.82 22.38
C MET A 162 -32.77 8.91 22.85
N VAL A 163 -32.26 10.01 23.40
CA VAL A 163 -33.09 11.16 23.79
C VAL A 163 -33.74 11.82 22.58
N VAL A 164 -33.02 12.00 21.48
CA VAL A 164 -33.59 12.56 20.24
C VAL A 164 -34.69 11.65 19.69
N MET A 165 -34.46 10.33 19.63
CA MET A 165 -35.46 9.37 19.17
C MET A 165 -36.70 9.35 20.07
N GLU A 166 -36.54 9.47 21.39
CA GLU A 166 -37.66 9.55 22.34
C GLU A 166 -38.52 10.80 22.13
N ASN A 167 -37.91 11.93 21.76
CA ASN A 167 -38.61 13.20 21.50
C ASN A 167 -39.05 13.37 20.03
N SER A 168 -38.92 12.35 19.18
CA SER A 168 -39.24 12.44 17.74
C SER A 168 -40.69 12.85 17.44
N GLU A 169 -41.65 12.54 18.33
CA GLU A 169 -43.04 13.02 18.21
C GLU A 169 -43.18 14.52 18.51
N ASP A 170 -42.40 15.05 19.45
CA ASP A 170 -42.43 16.44 19.90
C ASP A 170 -41.52 17.35 19.06
N TRP A 171 -40.51 16.78 18.38
CA TRP A 171 -39.56 17.47 17.51
C TRP A 171 -39.74 17.05 16.04
N PRO A 172 -40.90 17.33 15.42
CA PRO A 172 -41.17 16.87 14.06
C PRO A 172 -40.14 17.43 13.09
N GLY A 173 -39.56 16.56 12.26
CA GLY A 173 -38.49 16.89 11.33
C GLY A 173 -37.08 16.77 11.90
N ILE A 174 -36.89 16.46 13.19
CA ILE A 174 -35.59 16.08 13.76
C ILE A 174 -35.56 14.56 13.93
N ASP A 175 -34.47 13.93 13.49
CA ASP A 175 -34.31 12.47 13.59
C ASP A 175 -32.83 12.09 13.81
N ILE A 176 -32.57 10.80 14.01
CA ILE A 176 -31.25 10.20 14.04
C ILE A 176 -31.01 9.39 12.77
N GLU A 177 -30.01 9.80 12.00
CA GLU A 177 -29.46 9.00 10.91
C GLU A 177 -28.30 8.16 11.45
N ILE A 178 -28.44 6.84 11.37
CA ILE A 178 -27.38 5.90 11.75
C ILE A 178 -26.51 5.64 10.52
N SER A 179 -25.27 6.08 10.57
CA SER A 179 -24.27 5.87 9.53
C SER A 179 -23.18 4.90 9.99
N SER A 180 -22.49 4.29 9.05
CA SER A 180 -21.38 3.37 9.33
C SER A 180 -20.05 4.12 9.20
N VAL A 181 -19.25 4.17 10.26
CA VAL A 181 -17.91 4.76 10.26
C VAL A 181 -16.87 3.68 10.39
N ARG A 182 -15.82 3.74 9.57
CA ARG A 182 -14.70 2.82 9.65
C ARG A 182 -13.88 3.11 10.92
N HIS A 183 -13.51 2.08 11.67
CA HIS A 183 -12.72 2.18 12.89
C HIS A 183 -11.55 1.20 12.88
N TYR A 184 -10.37 1.62 13.34
CA TYR A 184 -9.14 0.82 13.34
C TYR A 184 -8.64 0.57 14.77
N PRO A 185 -9.06 -0.54 15.43
CA PRO A 185 -8.73 -0.80 16.84
C PRO A 185 -7.22 -0.80 17.15
N THR A 186 -6.39 -1.18 16.17
CA THR A 186 -4.93 -1.21 16.28
C THR A 186 -4.25 0.12 15.95
N GLY A 187 -4.93 1.07 15.31
CA GLY A 187 -4.40 2.39 15.00
C GLY A 187 -3.03 2.37 14.31
N GLU A 188 -2.10 3.18 14.84
CA GLU A 188 -0.70 3.25 14.41
C GLU A 188 0.03 1.88 14.40
N LEU A 189 -0.41 0.86 15.13
CA LEU A 189 0.29 -0.44 15.15
C LEU A 189 0.28 -1.15 13.78
N THR A 190 -0.75 -0.93 12.96
CA THR A 190 -0.93 -1.64 11.67
C THR A 190 -1.29 -0.71 10.53
N SER A 191 -1.19 0.61 10.68
CA SER A 191 -1.69 1.56 9.67
C SER A 191 -0.95 1.48 8.34
N GLU A 192 0.32 1.06 8.33
CA GLU A 192 1.12 0.81 7.13
C GLU A 192 0.67 -0.43 6.33
N ILE A 193 -0.04 -1.36 6.99
CA ILE A 193 -0.63 -2.55 6.39
C ILE A 193 -2.08 -2.27 6.00
N ILE A 194 -2.88 -1.75 6.93
CA ILE A 194 -4.32 -1.56 6.75
C ILE A 194 -4.64 -0.34 5.90
N GLY A 195 -3.94 0.76 6.14
CA GLY A 195 -4.21 2.04 5.48
C GLY A 195 -5.41 2.77 6.06
N PHE A 196 -6.09 3.53 5.20
CA PHE A 196 -7.25 4.34 5.55
C PHE A 196 -8.16 4.57 4.33
N LEU A 197 -9.35 5.07 4.59
CA LEU A 197 -10.35 5.42 3.56
C LEU A 197 -10.33 6.92 3.26
N GLY A 198 -10.69 7.28 2.03
CA GLY A 198 -10.89 8.66 1.59
C GLY A 198 -12.11 8.79 0.69
N PRO A 199 -12.53 10.03 0.38
CA PRO A 199 -13.65 10.27 -0.55
C PRO A 199 -13.34 9.70 -1.94
N VAL A 200 -14.35 9.45 -2.76
CA VAL A 200 -14.13 9.02 -4.15
C VAL A 200 -13.29 10.08 -4.90
N PRO A 201 -12.10 9.72 -5.44
CA PRO A 201 -11.29 10.67 -6.19
C PRO A 201 -12.04 11.16 -7.43
N ALA A 202 -12.02 12.47 -7.69
CA ALA A 202 -12.71 13.06 -8.85
C ALA A 202 -12.30 12.44 -10.20
N VAL A 203 -11.07 11.93 -10.30
CA VAL A 203 -10.55 11.26 -11.51
C VAL A 203 -11.18 9.88 -11.72
N LEU A 204 -11.70 9.26 -10.65
CA LEU A 204 -12.31 7.93 -10.64
C LEU A 204 -13.83 7.99 -10.37
N GLU A 205 -14.43 9.18 -10.39
CA GLU A 205 -15.84 9.36 -10.04
C GLU A 205 -16.76 8.53 -10.92
N ASP A 206 -16.62 8.65 -12.25
CA ASP A 206 -17.42 7.87 -13.22
C ASP A 206 -17.30 6.36 -12.97
N TYR A 207 -16.09 5.86 -12.69
CA TYR A 207 -15.84 4.45 -12.40
C TYR A 207 -16.59 3.96 -11.17
N TYR A 208 -16.51 4.70 -10.06
CA TYR A 208 -17.17 4.32 -8.82
C TYR A 208 -18.68 4.52 -8.87
N VAL A 209 -19.16 5.56 -9.55
CA VAL A 209 -20.61 5.78 -9.77
C VAL A 209 -21.21 4.65 -10.60
N ASP A 210 -20.50 4.18 -11.63
CA ASP A 210 -20.92 3.01 -12.43
C ASP A 210 -20.98 1.72 -11.58
N LEU A 211 -20.17 1.62 -10.53
CA LEU A 211 -20.22 0.54 -9.53
C LEU A 211 -21.33 0.75 -8.46
N GLY A 212 -22.07 1.85 -8.53
CA GLY A 212 -23.17 2.18 -7.61
C GLY A 212 -22.76 2.98 -6.38
N PHE A 213 -21.55 3.53 -6.34
CA PHE A 213 -21.10 4.41 -5.26
C PHE A 213 -21.66 5.82 -5.42
N VAL A 214 -21.87 6.48 -4.30
CA VAL A 214 -22.25 7.89 -4.21
C VAL A 214 -21.01 8.71 -3.87
N ALA A 215 -20.48 9.46 -4.83
CA ALA A 215 -19.17 10.13 -4.72
C ALA A 215 -19.01 11.04 -3.48
N ASN A 216 -20.08 11.74 -3.08
CA ASN A 216 -20.09 12.67 -1.95
C ASN A 216 -20.43 12.01 -0.60
N ARG A 217 -20.63 10.70 -0.55
CA ARG A 217 -21.00 9.94 0.66
C ARG A 217 -20.07 8.77 0.92
N ASP A 218 -19.84 7.96 -0.10
CA ASP A 218 -19.09 6.73 0.01
C ASP A 218 -17.59 6.98 -0.02
N LYS A 219 -16.85 6.07 0.60
CA LYS A 219 -15.40 6.15 0.70
C LYS A 219 -14.74 4.92 0.09
N VAL A 220 -13.54 5.13 -0.42
CA VAL A 220 -12.71 4.11 -1.05
C VAL A 220 -11.36 4.05 -0.36
N GLY A 221 -10.66 2.94 -0.47
CA GLY A 221 -9.33 2.80 0.11
C GLY A 221 -8.29 3.71 -0.54
N TYR A 222 -7.49 4.37 0.28
CA TYR A 222 -6.41 5.28 -0.14
C TYR A 222 -5.02 4.74 0.13
N ALA A 223 -4.90 3.74 1.00
CA ALA A 223 -3.64 3.10 1.35
C ALA A 223 -3.89 1.65 1.82
N GLY A 224 -2.81 0.86 1.85
CA GLY A 224 -2.80 -0.47 2.46
C GLY A 224 -3.84 -1.44 1.87
N VAL A 225 -4.24 -2.40 2.69
CA VAL A 225 -5.29 -3.40 2.40
C VAL A 225 -6.61 -2.74 2.05
N GLU A 226 -6.94 -1.61 2.67
CA GLU A 226 -8.16 -0.88 2.35
C GLU A 226 -8.21 -0.48 0.87
N GLN A 227 -7.07 -0.13 0.28
CA GLN A 227 -6.95 0.21 -1.15
C GLN A 227 -6.86 -1.02 -2.05
N SER A 228 -5.94 -1.95 -1.75
CA SER A 228 -5.68 -3.10 -2.63
C SER A 228 -6.87 -4.06 -2.69
N LEU A 229 -7.61 -4.22 -1.59
CA LEU A 229 -8.76 -5.11 -1.50
C LEU A 229 -10.10 -4.36 -1.49
N ASN A 230 -10.14 -3.13 -2.02
CA ASN A 230 -11.36 -2.31 -2.01
C ASN A 230 -12.55 -3.03 -2.67
N ASP A 231 -12.32 -3.77 -3.75
CA ASP A 231 -13.39 -4.47 -4.48
C ASP A 231 -14.01 -5.63 -3.68
N ILE A 232 -13.24 -6.21 -2.77
CA ILE A 232 -13.69 -7.28 -1.86
C ILE A 232 -14.40 -6.65 -0.65
N LEU A 233 -13.79 -5.61 -0.08
CA LEU A 233 -14.22 -4.99 1.17
C LEU A 233 -15.45 -4.08 0.99
N ALA A 234 -15.58 -3.33 -0.11
CA ALA A 234 -16.57 -2.26 -0.20
C ALA A 234 -18.03 -2.74 -0.20
N GLY A 235 -18.29 -3.94 -0.71
CA GLY A 235 -19.65 -4.40 -0.98
C GLY A 235 -20.28 -3.64 -2.16
N ARG A 236 -21.59 -3.75 -2.29
CA ARG A 236 -22.38 -3.08 -3.33
C ARG A 236 -23.60 -2.43 -2.73
N ASN A 237 -23.74 -1.13 -2.98
CA ASN A 237 -24.87 -0.37 -2.50
C ASN A 237 -26.19 -0.92 -3.03
N GLY A 238 -27.20 -0.84 -2.17
CA GLY A 238 -28.58 -1.03 -2.56
C GLY A 238 -29.07 0.16 -3.38
N ARG A 239 -30.18 -0.01 -4.08
CA ARG A 239 -30.80 1.07 -4.83
C ARG A 239 -32.32 0.95 -4.82
N GLU A 240 -32.97 2.11 -4.69
CA GLU A 240 -34.41 2.26 -4.78
C GLU A 240 -34.73 3.35 -5.81
N LEU A 241 -35.59 3.04 -6.79
CA LEU A 241 -36.10 4.03 -7.75
C LEU A 241 -37.43 4.58 -7.24
N VAL A 242 -37.45 5.86 -6.90
CA VAL A 242 -38.63 6.55 -6.35
C VAL A 242 -39.15 7.65 -7.28
N GLU A 243 -40.46 7.89 -7.27
CA GLU A 243 -41.08 9.08 -7.88
C GLU A 243 -41.14 10.20 -6.85
N VAL A 244 -40.52 11.34 -7.13
CA VAL A 244 -40.49 12.52 -6.27
C VAL A 244 -41.30 13.67 -6.86
N ASN A 245 -41.85 14.52 -6.00
CA ASN A 245 -42.49 15.76 -6.43
C ASN A 245 -41.45 16.87 -6.69
N VAL A 246 -41.90 18.06 -7.14
CA VAL A 246 -41.03 19.22 -7.44
C VAL A 246 -40.21 19.69 -6.22
N ALA A 247 -40.66 19.38 -5.00
CA ALA A 247 -39.96 19.73 -3.77
C ALA A 247 -39.02 18.62 -3.26
N GLY A 248 -39.06 17.42 -3.86
CA GLY A 248 -38.24 16.27 -3.45
C GLY A 248 -38.94 15.29 -2.51
N GLU A 249 -40.24 15.44 -2.26
CA GLU A 249 -41.00 14.49 -1.44
C GLU A 249 -41.24 13.18 -2.21
N ILE A 250 -40.94 12.05 -1.58
CA ILE A 250 -41.15 10.70 -2.13
C ILE A 250 -42.65 10.40 -2.20
N ILE A 251 -43.19 10.24 -3.41
CA ILE A 251 -44.60 9.92 -3.65
C ILE A 251 -44.82 8.40 -3.58
N ARG A 252 -43.95 7.64 -4.26
CA ARG A 252 -44.02 6.17 -4.32
C ARG A 252 -42.72 5.58 -4.87
N THR A 253 -42.46 4.34 -4.52
CA THR A 253 -41.44 3.50 -5.16
C THR A 253 -41.93 2.97 -6.51
N LEU A 254 -41.08 3.04 -7.52
CA LEU A 254 -41.37 2.63 -8.91
C LEU A 254 -40.93 1.20 -9.22
N GLU A 255 -39.88 0.73 -8.55
CA GLU A 255 -39.30 -0.61 -8.72
C GLU A 255 -39.15 -1.31 -7.36
N GLU A 256 -38.94 -2.63 -7.36
CA GLU A 256 -38.61 -3.32 -6.11
C GLU A 256 -37.22 -2.89 -5.64
N PRO A 257 -37.05 -2.46 -4.37
CA PRO A 257 -35.75 -2.07 -3.84
C PRO A 257 -34.74 -3.21 -4.00
N VAL A 258 -33.54 -2.86 -4.45
CA VAL A 258 -32.40 -3.78 -4.44
C VAL A 258 -31.68 -3.57 -3.13
N GLU A 259 -31.70 -4.58 -2.27
CA GLU A 259 -31.01 -4.55 -0.99
C GLU A 259 -29.47 -4.43 -1.17
N PRO A 260 -28.78 -3.69 -0.29
CA PRO A 260 -27.32 -3.64 -0.31
C PRO A 260 -26.72 -5.01 -0.07
N THR A 261 -25.61 -5.30 -0.75
CA THR A 261 -24.78 -6.49 -0.49
C THR A 261 -23.55 -6.06 0.29
N PRO A 262 -23.42 -6.40 1.58
CA PRO A 262 -22.21 -6.07 2.32
C PRO A 262 -20.95 -6.71 1.74
N GLY A 263 -19.83 -6.04 1.96
CA GLY A 263 -18.52 -6.53 1.56
C GLY A 263 -18.10 -7.77 2.33
N GLN A 264 -17.06 -8.42 1.84
CA GLN A 264 -16.54 -9.66 2.41
C GLN A 264 -15.46 -9.36 3.45
N ASP A 265 -15.45 -10.15 4.50
CA ASP A 265 -14.45 -10.08 5.55
C ASP A 265 -13.13 -10.68 5.06
N VAL A 266 -12.02 -10.08 5.47
CA VAL A 266 -10.69 -10.50 5.06
C VAL A 266 -9.88 -10.87 6.30
N TYR A 267 -9.33 -12.07 6.32
CA TYR A 267 -8.37 -12.50 7.32
C TYR A 267 -6.96 -12.37 6.73
N LEU A 268 -6.11 -11.62 7.41
CA LEU A 268 -4.71 -11.43 7.06
C LEU A 268 -3.84 -12.51 7.70
N THR A 269 -2.66 -12.73 7.13
CA THR A 269 -1.63 -13.63 7.69
C THR A 269 -0.88 -13.00 8.88
N ILE A 270 -1.10 -11.71 9.12
CA ILE A 270 -0.47 -10.92 10.18
C ILE A 270 -0.85 -11.48 11.56
N ASP A 271 0.12 -11.63 12.44
CA ASP A 271 -0.08 -11.84 13.88
C ASP A 271 0.11 -10.49 14.59
N SER A 272 -0.97 -9.92 15.13
CA SER A 272 -0.93 -8.59 15.74
C SER A 272 0.00 -8.51 16.97
N ARG A 273 0.26 -9.64 17.65
CA ARG A 273 1.21 -9.74 18.78
C ARG A 273 2.64 -9.68 18.27
N LEU A 274 2.96 -10.44 17.22
CA LEU A 274 4.29 -10.40 16.59
C LEU A 274 4.57 -9.04 15.95
N GLN A 275 3.57 -8.43 15.30
CA GLN A 275 3.63 -7.07 14.77
C GLN A 275 4.02 -6.05 15.86
N SER A 276 3.37 -6.12 17.03
CA SER A 276 3.69 -5.24 18.16
C SER A 276 5.12 -5.45 18.65
N ILE A 277 5.59 -6.70 18.76
CA ILE A 277 6.94 -6.99 19.22
C ILE A 277 7.99 -6.53 18.20
N ALA A 278 7.75 -6.74 16.90
CA ALA A 278 8.63 -6.27 15.83
C ALA A 278 8.75 -4.73 15.82
N ARG A 279 7.63 -4.03 16.00
CA ARG A 279 7.60 -2.56 16.10
C ARG A 279 8.39 -2.06 17.31
N GLU A 280 8.12 -2.64 18.48
CA GLU A 280 8.81 -2.28 19.71
C GLU A 280 10.31 -2.60 19.63
N ALA A 281 10.70 -3.73 19.06
CA ALA A 281 12.11 -4.08 18.86
C ALA A 281 12.83 -3.02 18.01
N LEU A 282 12.23 -2.57 16.90
CA LEU A 282 12.76 -1.50 16.06
C LEU A 282 12.86 -0.17 16.81
N ILE A 283 11.75 0.30 17.40
CA ILE A 283 11.68 1.61 18.04
C ILE A 283 12.64 1.68 19.23
N ASN A 284 12.71 0.64 20.07
CA ASN A 284 13.60 0.61 21.22
C ASN A 284 15.07 0.64 20.80
N GLU A 285 15.43 -0.02 19.70
CA GLU A 285 16.80 -0.02 19.19
C GLU A 285 17.19 1.36 18.61
N LEU A 286 16.31 1.98 17.81
CA LEU A 286 16.50 3.34 17.31
C LEU A 286 16.66 4.35 18.46
N ASN A 287 15.75 4.30 19.44
CA ASN A 287 15.77 5.19 20.60
C ASN A 287 17.04 5.01 21.43
N TYR A 288 17.48 3.77 21.63
CA TYR A 288 18.70 3.47 22.36
C TYR A 288 19.92 4.10 21.69
N TRP A 289 20.12 3.89 20.39
CA TRP A 289 21.29 4.43 19.68
C TRP A 289 21.26 5.94 19.54
N ASN A 290 20.08 6.53 19.38
CA ASN A 290 19.90 7.98 19.41
C ASN A 290 20.30 8.56 20.78
N ALA A 291 19.85 7.93 21.88
CA ALA A 291 20.20 8.35 23.23
C ALA A 291 21.69 8.14 23.53
N TYR A 292 22.25 6.98 23.16
CA TYR A 292 23.65 6.62 23.39
C TYR A 292 24.61 7.59 22.68
N SER A 293 24.29 7.98 21.44
CA SER A 293 25.13 8.90 20.67
C SER A 293 24.91 10.38 20.98
N GLY A 294 23.87 10.72 21.76
CA GLY A 294 23.49 12.10 22.07
C GLY A 294 22.95 12.89 20.88
N ARG A 295 22.60 12.22 19.76
CA ARG A 295 22.00 12.82 18.56
C ARG A 295 21.15 11.79 17.81
N THR A 296 20.27 12.26 16.93
CA THR A 296 19.54 11.36 16.02
C THR A 296 20.48 10.75 15.00
N ILE A 297 20.73 9.44 15.10
CA ILE A 297 21.38 8.62 14.07
C ILE A 297 20.36 8.24 13.01
N SER A 298 19.23 7.69 13.44
CA SER A 298 18.14 7.26 12.58
C SER A 298 16.80 7.30 13.30
N ASN A 299 15.75 7.58 12.55
CA ASN A 299 14.35 7.49 12.96
C ASN A 299 13.53 6.74 11.91
N ASN A 300 14.19 6.00 11.00
CA ASN A 300 13.53 5.30 9.91
C ASN A 300 14.08 3.87 9.81
N GLY A 301 13.16 2.91 9.73
CA GLY A 301 13.51 1.51 9.58
C GLY A 301 12.31 0.64 9.27
N VAL A 302 12.62 -0.60 8.91
CA VAL A 302 11.66 -1.62 8.50
C VAL A 302 11.97 -2.92 9.21
N VAL A 303 10.94 -3.65 9.60
CA VAL A 303 11.05 -5.04 10.04
C VAL A 303 9.97 -5.86 9.36
N ILE A 304 10.33 -6.95 8.71
CA ILE A 304 9.37 -7.87 8.09
C ILE A 304 9.67 -9.27 8.58
N ALA A 305 8.63 -10.00 9.01
CA ALA A 305 8.70 -11.42 9.33
C ALA A 305 7.81 -12.19 8.35
N MET A 306 8.32 -13.29 7.81
CA MET A 306 7.63 -14.13 6.83
C MET A 306 7.87 -15.61 7.15
N ASN A 307 6.90 -16.46 6.83
CA ASN A 307 7.10 -17.90 6.80
C ASN A 307 7.74 -18.31 5.44
N PRO A 308 8.99 -18.80 5.40
CA PRO A 308 9.68 -19.09 4.15
C PRO A 308 9.03 -20.19 3.30
N LYS A 309 8.28 -21.08 3.95
CA LYS A 309 7.64 -22.24 3.31
C LYS A 309 6.31 -21.90 2.65
N THR A 310 5.68 -20.80 3.05
CA THR A 310 4.34 -20.42 2.59
C THR A 310 4.30 -19.06 1.91
N GLY A 311 5.30 -18.19 2.12
CA GLY A 311 5.25 -16.80 1.63
C GLY A 311 4.34 -15.89 2.45
N GLU A 312 3.74 -16.39 3.54
CA GLU A 312 2.86 -15.63 4.42
C GLU A 312 3.66 -14.61 5.23
N VAL A 313 3.29 -13.33 5.11
CA VAL A 313 3.87 -12.25 5.92
C VAL A 313 3.20 -12.25 7.30
N LEU A 314 3.98 -12.44 8.35
CA LEU A 314 3.51 -12.54 9.73
C LEU A 314 3.55 -11.20 10.47
N ALA A 315 4.47 -10.32 10.08
CA ALA A 315 4.58 -8.95 10.56
C ALA A 315 5.25 -8.08 9.49
N LEU A 316 4.80 -6.85 9.33
CA LEU A 316 5.35 -5.85 8.40
C LEU A 316 5.29 -4.49 9.06
N VAL A 317 6.45 -4.02 9.54
CA VAL A 317 6.63 -2.74 10.20
C VAL A 317 7.36 -1.80 9.23
N SER A 318 6.78 -0.63 9.00
CA SER A 318 7.40 0.49 8.29
C SER A 318 7.35 1.70 9.19
N TYR A 319 8.51 2.20 9.63
CA TYR A 319 8.61 3.31 10.58
C TYR A 319 9.42 4.48 10.00
N PRO A 320 8.99 5.74 10.16
CA PRO A 320 7.74 6.17 10.82
C PRO A 320 6.50 5.88 9.97
N ASN A 321 5.32 5.89 10.61
CA ASN A 321 4.02 5.77 9.96
C ASN A 321 3.02 6.80 10.53
N PHE A 322 1.72 6.52 10.47
CA PHE A 322 0.65 7.44 10.82
C PHE A 322 -0.44 6.78 11.69
N GLU A 323 -1.25 7.61 12.36
CA GLU A 323 -2.42 7.15 13.12
C GLU A 323 -3.66 7.26 12.24
N ASN A 324 -4.13 6.13 11.72
CA ASN A 324 -5.24 6.07 10.76
C ASN A 324 -6.61 6.33 11.41
N ASN A 325 -6.75 6.19 12.73
CA ASN A 325 -7.99 6.58 13.43
C ASN A 325 -8.28 8.08 13.27
N ARG A 326 -7.25 8.90 13.02
CA ARG A 326 -7.42 10.34 12.74
C ARG A 326 -8.06 10.63 11.37
N MET A 327 -8.20 9.62 10.51
CA MET A 327 -8.72 9.74 9.14
C MET A 327 -10.02 8.95 8.90
N GLU A 328 -10.59 8.31 9.92
CA GLU A 328 -11.81 7.47 9.81
C GLU A 328 -12.99 8.18 9.17
N ARG A 329 -13.23 9.42 9.61
CA ARG A 329 -14.44 10.18 9.25
C ARG A 329 -14.16 11.19 8.15
N ILE A 330 -13.09 11.94 8.32
CA ILE A 330 -12.58 12.89 7.35
C ILE A 330 -11.07 12.85 7.42
N ILE A 331 -10.42 13.09 6.29
CA ILE A 331 -8.97 13.30 6.25
C ILE A 331 -8.70 14.74 6.68
N PRO A 332 -8.17 15.01 7.88
CA PRO A 332 -7.95 16.37 8.33
C PRO A 332 -6.83 17.00 7.49
N GLY A 333 -7.12 18.07 6.75
CA GLY A 333 -6.18 18.67 5.80
C GLY A 333 -4.82 19.01 6.42
N TYR A 334 -4.80 19.58 7.63
CA TYR A 334 -3.56 19.90 8.35
C TYR A 334 -2.72 18.67 8.70
N TYR A 335 -3.37 17.53 9.02
CA TYR A 335 -2.68 16.30 9.41
C TYR A 335 -2.14 15.59 8.17
N TYR A 336 -2.94 15.50 7.11
CA TYR A 336 -2.50 14.94 5.85
C TYR A 336 -1.35 15.77 5.23
N GLU A 337 -1.44 17.10 5.28
CA GLU A 337 -0.36 17.99 4.84
C GLU A 337 0.91 17.80 5.66
N GLN A 338 0.80 17.65 6.99
CA GLN A 338 1.94 17.33 7.86
C GLN A 338 2.63 16.04 7.41
N LEU A 339 1.88 14.96 7.20
CA LEU A 339 2.41 13.66 6.78
C LEU A 339 3.01 13.71 5.37
N SER A 340 2.37 14.42 4.44
CA SER A 340 2.83 14.56 3.06
C SER A 340 4.11 15.39 2.95
N ASN A 341 4.29 16.39 3.82
CA ASN A 341 5.47 17.26 3.83
C ASN A 341 6.60 16.72 4.71
N ASP A 342 6.37 15.65 5.48
CA ASP A 342 7.40 15.06 6.34
C ASP A 342 8.51 14.43 5.47
N PRO A 343 9.79 14.84 5.64
CA PRO A 343 10.91 14.28 4.90
C PRO A 343 11.11 12.77 5.08
N GLN A 344 10.59 12.19 6.18
CA GLN A 344 10.67 10.76 6.49
C GLN A 344 9.58 9.94 5.81
N ARG A 345 8.63 10.60 5.13
CA ARG A 345 7.57 10.01 4.30
C ARG A 345 6.76 8.93 5.05
N PRO A 346 6.03 9.27 6.12
CA PRO A 346 5.26 8.30 6.91
C PRO A 346 4.10 7.64 6.15
N LEU A 347 3.58 8.26 5.08
CA LEU A 347 2.57 7.65 4.21
C LEU A 347 3.16 6.63 3.22
N PHE A 348 4.48 6.56 3.11
CA PHE A 348 5.19 5.68 2.20
C PHE A 348 5.55 4.38 2.92
N ASN A 349 5.16 3.24 2.35
CA ASN A 349 5.48 1.95 2.94
C ASN A 349 6.93 1.57 2.56
N HIS A 350 7.87 1.86 3.45
CA HIS A 350 9.28 1.62 3.22
C HIS A 350 9.62 0.13 3.06
N ALA A 351 8.75 -0.77 3.51
CA ALA A 351 8.98 -2.21 3.43
C ALA A 351 8.91 -2.75 1.99
N ILE A 352 8.05 -2.18 1.16
CA ILE A 352 7.75 -2.67 -0.20
C ILE A 352 8.09 -1.65 -1.28
N SER A 353 8.18 -0.36 -0.93
CA SER A 353 8.36 0.71 -1.92
C SER A 353 9.75 1.33 -1.87
N ALA A 354 10.47 1.27 -0.74
CA ALA A 354 11.77 1.90 -0.60
C ALA A 354 12.87 1.06 -1.25
N GLU A 355 13.51 1.62 -2.27
CA GLU A 355 14.61 0.98 -2.98
C GLU A 355 15.95 1.46 -2.40
N HIS A 356 16.68 0.55 -1.78
CA HIS A 356 17.96 0.83 -1.16
C HIS A 356 19.03 -0.14 -1.65
N PRO A 357 20.32 0.25 -1.66
CA PRO A 357 21.38 -0.71 -1.93
C PRO A 357 21.35 -1.80 -0.84
N PRO A 358 21.21 -3.08 -1.20
CA PRO A 358 21.13 -4.17 -0.23
C PRO A 358 22.47 -4.44 0.47
N GLY A 359 23.59 -4.06 -0.16
CA GLY A 359 24.92 -4.33 0.40
C GLY A 359 25.15 -5.84 0.60
N SER A 360 25.81 -6.20 1.70
CA SER A 360 26.33 -7.56 1.87
C SER A 360 25.29 -8.69 1.98
N VAL A 361 23.99 -8.41 2.14
CA VAL A 361 22.94 -9.45 2.04
C VAL A 361 22.81 -9.96 0.61
N TYR A 362 23.08 -9.12 -0.40
CA TYR A 362 23.02 -9.46 -1.82
C TYR A 362 24.16 -10.38 -2.27
N LYS A 363 25.24 -10.51 -1.48
CA LYS A 363 26.35 -11.44 -1.80
C LYS A 363 25.88 -12.88 -1.97
N MET A 364 24.71 -13.23 -1.41
CA MET A 364 24.13 -14.55 -1.60
C MET A 364 23.77 -14.84 -3.07
N THR A 365 23.41 -13.82 -3.85
CA THR A 365 23.27 -13.92 -5.30
C THR A 365 24.57 -14.39 -5.96
N SER A 366 25.67 -13.69 -5.66
CA SER A 366 27.01 -14.05 -6.15
C SER A 366 27.42 -15.43 -5.65
N ALA A 367 27.09 -15.78 -4.40
CA ALA A 367 27.42 -17.06 -3.78
C ALA A 367 26.80 -18.25 -4.51
N LEU A 368 25.53 -18.16 -4.91
CA LEU A 368 24.91 -19.22 -5.70
C LEU A 368 25.56 -19.33 -7.09
N GLY A 369 25.76 -18.19 -7.76
CA GLY A 369 26.31 -18.17 -9.11
C GLY A 369 27.73 -18.74 -9.20
N VAL A 370 28.65 -18.34 -8.31
CA VAL A 370 30.06 -18.74 -8.44
C VAL A 370 30.29 -20.24 -8.30
N LEU A 371 29.50 -20.91 -7.44
CA LEU A 371 29.61 -22.37 -7.28
C LEU A 371 28.85 -23.11 -8.38
N ASN A 372 27.65 -22.65 -8.73
CA ASN A 372 26.81 -23.32 -9.72
C ASN A 372 27.40 -23.23 -11.15
N GLU A 373 28.13 -22.15 -11.44
CA GLU A 373 28.86 -21.97 -12.69
C GLU A 373 30.28 -22.56 -12.65
N GLY A 374 30.71 -23.12 -11.51
CA GLY A 374 32.03 -23.71 -11.35
C GLY A 374 33.19 -22.72 -11.48
N VAL A 375 32.96 -21.44 -11.19
CA VAL A 375 33.99 -20.38 -11.21
C VAL A 375 35.09 -20.73 -10.20
N VAL A 376 34.70 -21.25 -9.04
CA VAL A 376 35.61 -21.78 -8.01
C VAL A 376 34.97 -23.02 -7.37
N THR A 377 35.80 -23.89 -6.79
CA THR A 377 35.30 -24.98 -5.93
C THR A 377 35.09 -24.47 -4.50
N PRO A 378 34.26 -25.14 -3.67
CA PRO A 378 34.01 -24.69 -2.29
C PRO A 378 35.27 -24.50 -1.43
N GLU A 379 36.26 -25.36 -1.63
CA GLU A 379 37.54 -25.36 -0.91
C GLU A 379 38.61 -24.45 -1.55
N TYR A 380 38.31 -23.83 -2.70
CA TYR A 380 39.26 -22.94 -3.36
C TYR A 380 39.42 -21.67 -2.54
N GLU A 381 40.65 -21.41 -2.12
CA GLU A 381 41.01 -20.25 -1.31
C GLU A 381 41.54 -19.11 -2.19
N VAL A 382 41.08 -17.91 -1.87
CA VAL A 382 41.49 -16.65 -2.50
C VAL A 382 42.05 -15.75 -1.40
N GLU A 383 43.18 -15.09 -1.66
CA GLU A 383 43.81 -14.21 -0.69
C GLU A 383 43.04 -12.89 -0.57
N ASP A 384 42.65 -12.51 0.63
CA ASP A 384 42.18 -11.17 0.97
C ASP A 384 43.29 -10.39 1.69
N PRO A 385 44.05 -9.54 0.97
CA PRO A 385 45.03 -8.63 1.56
C PRO A 385 44.40 -7.33 2.09
N GLY A 386 43.07 -7.23 2.16
CA GLY A 386 42.33 -6.05 2.58
C GLY A 386 42.08 -5.03 1.47
N THR A 387 42.93 -4.95 0.44
CA THR A 387 42.75 -4.06 -0.72
C THR A 387 43.36 -4.66 -1.98
N ILE A 388 42.62 -4.60 -3.09
CA ILE A 388 43.11 -4.97 -4.43
C ILE A 388 43.03 -3.80 -5.39
N THR A 389 43.82 -3.86 -6.47
CA THR A 389 43.75 -2.90 -7.57
C THR A 389 43.35 -3.62 -8.85
N VAL A 390 42.29 -3.12 -9.49
CA VAL A 390 41.72 -3.65 -10.73
C VAL A 390 41.84 -2.57 -11.81
N ILE A 391 42.17 -2.96 -13.04
CA ILE A 391 42.20 -2.02 -14.16
C ILE A 391 40.77 -1.85 -14.69
N GLN A 392 40.17 -0.70 -14.41
CA GLN A 392 38.84 -0.35 -14.89
C GLN A 392 38.88 -0.06 -16.39
N ARG A 393 38.10 -0.81 -17.17
CA ARG A 393 37.92 -0.62 -18.62
C ARG A 393 36.44 -0.45 -18.95
N PHE A 394 36.14 0.27 -20.03
CA PHE A 394 34.78 0.45 -20.57
C PHE A 394 34.52 -0.30 -21.89
N TYR A 395 35.58 -0.82 -22.51
CA TYR A 395 35.56 -1.63 -23.73
C TYR A 395 36.87 -2.42 -23.85
N GLU A 396 36.90 -3.42 -24.73
CA GLU A 396 37.98 -4.41 -24.79
C GLU A 396 39.39 -3.80 -25.02
N ASN A 397 39.50 -2.78 -25.87
CA ASN A 397 40.75 -2.11 -26.21
C ASN A 397 41.07 -0.87 -25.34
N ASP A 398 40.32 -0.68 -24.25
CA ASP A 398 40.55 0.44 -23.33
C ASP A 398 41.86 0.20 -22.53
N PRO A 399 42.84 1.13 -22.56
CA PRO A 399 44.04 1.01 -21.73
C PRO A 399 43.71 0.93 -20.24
N GLY A 400 42.55 1.48 -19.84
CA GLY A 400 41.99 1.41 -18.51
C GLY A 400 42.71 2.26 -17.47
N VAL A 401 42.10 2.36 -16.30
CA VAL A 401 42.61 3.15 -15.16
C VAL A 401 42.62 2.26 -13.92
N PRO A 402 43.71 2.24 -13.13
CA PRO A 402 43.72 1.48 -11.88
C PRO A 402 42.68 2.03 -10.89
N ARG A 403 41.86 1.13 -10.37
CA ARG A 403 40.84 1.41 -9.35
C ARG A 403 41.05 0.48 -8.16
N GLN A 404 40.97 1.04 -6.96
CA GLN A 404 41.09 0.26 -5.72
C GLN A 404 39.72 -0.25 -5.27
N PHE A 405 39.69 -1.50 -4.84
CA PHE A 405 38.56 -2.15 -4.17
C PHE A 405 39.04 -2.63 -2.80
N VAL A 406 38.17 -2.54 -1.81
CA VAL A 406 38.56 -2.64 -0.40
C VAL A 406 37.67 -3.61 0.36
N CYS A 407 38.28 -4.36 1.28
CA CYS A 407 37.55 -5.10 2.28
C CYS A 407 37.11 -4.18 3.41
N TRP A 408 36.09 -4.60 4.15
CA TRP A 408 35.67 -3.90 5.36
C TRP A 408 36.73 -4.03 6.46
N ASP A 409 37.39 -5.19 6.55
CA ASP A 409 38.63 -5.34 7.32
C ASP A 409 39.83 -4.90 6.48
N ARG A 410 40.43 -3.78 6.86
CA ARG A 410 41.58 -3.19 6.14
C ARG A 410 42.86 -4.02 6.29
N ASN A 411 42.93 -4.94 7.26
CA ASN A 411 44.03 -5.86 7.40
C ASN A 411 43.85 -7.13 6.53
N GLY A 412 42.68 -7.30 5.94
CA GLY A 412 42.31 -8.48 5.16
C GLY A 412 42.00 -9.69 6.02
N HIS A 413 41.37 -10.70 5.39
CA HIS A 413 40.99 -11.96 6.04
C HIS A 413 42.00 -13.10 5.78
N GLY A 414 43.10 -12.86 5.05
CA GLY A 414 44.06 -13.91 4.70
C GLY A 414 43.53 -14.81 3.59
N MET A 415 43.77 -16.12 3.63
CA MET A 415 43.18 -17.04 2.67
C MET A 415 41.72 -17.29 3.03
N VAL A 416 40.82 -17.10 2.07
CA VAL A 416 39.36 -17.16 2.26
C VAL A 416 38.76 -18.13 1.25
N ASN A 417 38.07 -19.15 1.74
CA ASN A 417 37.24 -20.04 0.91
C ASN A 417 35.78 -19.55 0.82
N PHE A 418 34.92 -20.32 0.15
CA PHE A 418 33.50 -19.96 -0.03
C PHE A 418 32.76 -19.71 1.28
N LEU A 419 32.86 -20.65 2.24
CA LEU A 419 32.14 -20.57 3.51
C LEU A 419 32.64 -19.39 4.35
N GLU A 420 33.94 -19.16 4.38
CA GLU A 420 34.56 -18.00 5.06
C GLU A 420 34.18 -16.69 4.37
N GLY A 421 34.07 -16.67 3.04
CA GLY A 421 33.62 -15.52 2.26
C GLY A 421 32.20 -15.08 2.62
N VAL A 422 31.31 -16.04 2.89
CA VAL A 422 29.96 -15.77 3.42
C VAL A 422 30.02 -15.36 4.89
N ALA A 423 30.68 -16.16 5.74
CA ALA A 423 30.71 -16.01 7.20
C ALA A 423 31.35 -14.68 7.65
N PHE A 424 32.53 -14.35 7.11
CA PHE A 424 33.24 -13.10 7.40
C PHE A 424 32.82 -11.96 6.49
N SER A 425 31.88 -12.20 5.56
CA SER A 425 31.39 -11.18 4.63
C SER A 425 32.52 -10.51 3.84
N CYS A 426 33.55 -11.26 3.45
CA CYS A 426 34.77 -10.73 2.83
C CYS A 426 34.49 -10.08 1.46
N ASN A 427 34.61 -8.75 1.34
CA ASN A 427 34.33 -8.08 0.05
C ASN A 427 35.32 -8.50 -1.04
N ILE A 428 36.60 -8.65 -0.70
CA ILE A 428 37.65 -8.94 -1.67
C ILE A 428 37.47 -10.32 -2.29
N TYR A 429 37.05 -11.32 -1.50
CA TYR A 429 36.65 -12.61 -2.02
C TYR A 429 35.59 -12.44 -3.13
N TRP A 430 34.46 -11.79 -2.83
CA TRP A 430 33.35 -11.59 -3.79
C TRP A 430 33.74 -10.74 -5.00
N HIS A 431 34.56 -9.71 -4.80
CA HIS A 431 35.13 -8.91 -5.89
C HIS A 431 35.92 -9.78 -6.86
N LYS A 432 36.80 -10.65 -6.36
CA LYS A 432 37.64 -11.52 -7.18
C LYS A 432 36.84 -12.63 -7.86
N VAL A 433 35.96 -13.34 -7.13
CA VAL A 433 35.21 -14.46 -7.73
C VAL A 433 34.11 -14.01 -8.70
N ALA A 434 33.49 -12.85 -8.47
CA ALA A 434 32.46 -12.34 -9.38
C ALA A 434 33.04 -11.55 -10.57
N GLY A 435 34.12 -10.79 -10.35
CA GLY A 435 34.72 -9.93 -11.37
C GLY A 435 35.98 -10.49 -12.04
N GLY A 436 36.48 -11.63 -11.59
CA GLY A 436 37.79 -12.19 -11.96
C GLY A 436 38.96 -11.49 -11.26
N PHE A 437 40.14 -12.10 -11.19
CA PHE A 437 41.34 -11.40 -10.71
C PHE A 437 42.64 -12.10 -11.13
N GLY A 438 43.34 -11.52 -12.12
CA GLY A 438 44.63 -12.02 -12.59
C GLY A 438 44.60 -13.52 -12.91
N ASP A 439 45.63 -14.25 -12.45
CA ASP A 439 45.70 -15.71 -12.55
C ASP A 439 45.04 -16.44 -11.35
N GLU A 440 44.54 -15.70 -10.36
CA GLU A 440 43.97 -16.25 -9.12
C GLU A 440 42.51 -16.66 -9.28
N VAL A 441 41.74 -15.91 -10.07
CA VAL A 441 40.40 -16.35 -10.53
C VAL A 441 40.42 -16.26 -12.06
N PRO A 442 40.66 -17.37 -12.77
CA PRO A 442 40.74 -17.40 -14.22
C PRO A 442 39.36 -17.15 -14.86
N ASP A 443 39.35 -16.93 -16.18
CA ASP A 443 38.14 -16.84 -17.01
C ASP A 443 37.16 -15.70 -16.69
N GLY A 444 37.57 -14.70 -15.92
CA GLY A 444 36.82 -13.43 -15.75
C GLY A 444 35.75 -13.45 -14.66
N GLY A 445 35.69 -14.49 -13.84
CA GLY A 445 34.71 -14.63 -12.76
C GLY A 445 33.28 -14.88 -13.25
N LEU A 446 32.30 -14.70 -12.36
CA LEU A 446 30.87 -14.89 -12.68
C LEU A 446 30.35 -13.94 -13.78
N GLY A 447 30.83 -12.69 -13.78
CA GLY A 447 30.39 -11.66 -14.72
C GLY A 447 28.98 -11.09 -14.42
N PRO A 448 28.60 -10.01 -15.12
CA PRO A 448 27.38 -9.26 -14.80
C PRO A 448 26.09 -9.92 -15.31
N TRP A 449 26.15 -10.69 -16.40
CA TRP A 449 24.99 -11.36 -17.00
C TRP A 449 24.46 -12.46 -16.08
N LEU A 450 25.29 -13.46 -15.79
CA LEU A 450 24.91 -14.56 -14.90
C LEU A 450 24.54 -14.03 -13.51
N MET A 451 25.30 -13.07 -12.96
CA MET A 451 24.93 -12.46 -11.68
C MET A 451 23.51 -11.85 -11.69
N SER A 452 23.05 -11.27 -12.81
CA SER A 452 21.68 -10.78 -12.94
C SER A 452 20.65 -11.91 -12.99
N GLU A 453 20.96 -13.05 -13.64
CA GLU A 453 20.08 -14.23 -13.66
C GLU A 453 19.89 -14.81 -12.25
N TYR A 454 20.98 -15.00 -11.50
CA TYR A 454 20.90 -15.51 -10.12
C TYR A 454 20.16 -14.53 -9.20
N ALA A 455 20.24 -13.22 -9.45
CA ALA A 455 19.51 -12.23 -8.67
C ALA A 455 18.00 -12.36 -8.91
N GLN A 456 17.60 -12.46 -10.17
CA GLN A 456 16.21 -12.63 -10.57
C GLN A 456 15.62 -13.96 -10.12
N ALA A 457 16.40 -15.05 -10.18
CA ALA A 457 16.00 -16.35 -9.66
C ALA A 457 15.72 -16.33 -8.15
N LEU A 458 16.40 -15.46 -7.41
CA LEU A 458 16.14 -15.19 -5.98
C LEU A 458 15.03 -14.16 -5.74
N GLY A 459 14.38 -13.63 -6.78
CA GLY A 459 13.26 -12.70 -6.66
C GLY A 459 13.63 -11.20 -6.62
N TYR A 460 14.87 -10.82 -6.91
CA TYR A 460 15.23 -9.41 -7.11
C TYR A 460 14.84 -8.91 -8.49
N GLY A 461 14.53 -7.62 -8.62
CA GLY A 461 14.25 -6.99 -9.93
C GLY A 461 12.84 -7.24 -10.46
N SER A 462 11.94 -7.72 -9.60
CA SER A 462 10.51 -7.90 -9.89
C SER A 462 9.67 -7.68 -8.63
N GLU A 463 8.44 -7.20 -8.81
CA GLU A 463 7.43 -7.18 -7.75
C GLU A 463 7.18 -8.59 -7.18
N THR A 464 7.03 -8.68 -5.86
CA THR A 464 6.70 -9.95 -5.19
C THR A 464 5.22 -10.30 -5.36
N GLY A 465 4.37 -9.31 -5.63
CA GLY A 465 2.93 -9.50 -5.82
C GLY A 465 2.14 -9.46 -4.51
N ILE A 466 2.75 -8.99 -3.42
CA ILE A 466 2.07 -8.77 -2.14
C ILE A 466 0.84 -7.88 -2.34
N GLU A 467 -0.25 -8.16 -1.61
CA GLU A 467 -1.52 -7.45 -1.76
C GLU A 467 -1.53 -6.07 -1.09
N LEU A 468 -0.47 -5.28 -1.32
CA LEU A 468 -0.32 -3.90 -0.86
C LEU A 468 -0.01 -2.98 -2.05
N PRO A 469 -0.55 -1.74 -2.07
CA PRO A 469 -0.34 -0.82 -3.17
C PRO A 469 1.08 -0.24 -3.17
N GLY A 470 1.61 0.01 -4.37
CA GLY A 470 2.86 0.77 -4.56
C GLY A 470 4.14 -0.03 -4.28
N GLU A 471 4.11 -1.35 -4.46
CA GLU A 471 5.33 -2.16 -4.48
C GLU A 471 6.29 -1.69 -5.59
N SER A 472 7.59 -1.64 -5.29
CA SER A 472 8.64 -1.33 -6.27
C SER A 472 9.34 -2.60 -6.74
N ASP A 473 9.78 -2.63 -8.00
CA ASP A 473 10.46 -3.76 -8.63
C ASP A 473 11.97 -3.83 -8.32
N GLY A 474 12.56 -2.78 -7.74
CA GLY A 474 13.99 -2.76 -7.46
C GLY A 474 14.82 -2.57 -8.73
N LEU A 475 16.13 -2.78 -8.62
CA LEU A 475 17.03 -2.70 -9.77
C LEU A 475 18.14 -3.75 -9.70
N VAL A 476 18.08 -4.70 -10.63
CA VAL A 476 19.17 -5.62 -10.94
C VAL A 476 19.89 -5.12 -12.20
N PRO A 477 21.04 -4.44 -12.07
CA PRO A 477 21.73 -3.86 -13.20
C PRO A 477 22.44 -4.91 -14.05
N ASN A 478 22.36 -4.75 -15.36
CA ASN A 478 23.16 -5.51 -16.33
C ASN A 478 23.69 -4.58 -17.45
N PRO A 479 24.57 -5.08 -18.35
CA PRO A 479 25.15 -4.25 -19.40
C PRO A 479 24.10 -3.65 -20.36
N THR A 480 23.00 -4.36 -20.64
CA THR A 480 21.89 -3.85 -21.47
C THR A 480 21.23 -2.67 -20.79
N TRP A 481 20.84 -2.82 -19.51
CA TRP A 481 20.22 -1.76 -18.73
C TRP A 481 21.11 -0.50 -18.69
N LYS A 482 22.40 -0.65 -18.37
CA LYS A 482 23.31 0.50 -18.26
C LYS A 482 23.41 1.27 -19.58
N ARG A 483 23.48 0.54 -20.68
CA ARG A 483 23.56 1.12 -22.03
C ARG A 483 22.28 1.85 -22.43
N LEU A 484 21.12 1.28 -22.12
CA LEU A 484 19.82 1.88 -22.46
C LEU A 484 19.48 3.09 -21.57
N THR A 485 19.79 3.00 -20.28
CA THR A 485 19.38 4.01 -19.28
C THR A 485 20.39 5.14 -19.14
N LEU A 486 21.69 4.83 -19.12
CA LEU A 486 22.76 5.82 -18.88
C LEU A 486 23.54 6.19 -20.15
N GLY A 487 23.36 5.46 -21.26
CA GLY A 487 24.14 5.67 -22.48
C GLY A 487 25.62 5.28 -22.33
N GLU A 488 25.97 4.52 -21.29
CA GLU A 488 27.33 4.10 -20.97
C GLU A 488 27.52 2.60 -21.19
N ASN A 489 28.72 2.19 -21.59
CA ASN A 489 29.09 0.78 -21.56
C ASN A 489 29.30 0.30 -20.11
N TRP A 490 29.12 -1.00 -19.90
CA TRP A 490 29.48 -1.65 -18.64
C TRP A 490 30.98 -1.53 -18.38
N ALA A 491 31.34 -0.97 -17.23
CA ALA A 491 32.72 -0.85 -16.81
C ALA A 491 33.13 -2.09 -16.01
N THR A 492 34.41 -2.48 -16.06
CA THR A 492 34.94 -3.60 -15.27
C THR A 492 34.56 -3.47 -13.79
N GLY A 493 34.69 -2.26 -13.23
CA GLY A 493 34.38 -2.00 -11.83
C GLY A 493 32.90 -2.15 -11.46
N ASP A 494 31.98 -2.04 -12.42
CA ASP A 494 30.54 -2.17 -12.16
C ASP A 494 30.21 -3.60 -11.67
N THR A 495 30.84 -4.62 -12.25
CA THR A 495 30.68 -6.02 -11.80
C THR A 495 31.17 -6.19 -10.37
N TYR A 496 32.33 -5.63 -10.03
CA TYR A 496 32.95 -5.76 -8.72
C TYR A 496 32.07 -5.11 -7.65
N THR A 497 31.54 -3.92 -7.92
CA THR A 497 30.65 -3.21 -6.98
C THR A 497 29.28 -3.90 -6.88
N ALA A 498 28.70 -4.35 -7.98
CA ALA A 498 27.42 -5.06 -7.98
C ALA A 498 27.48 -6.41 -7.25
N ALA A 499 28.62 -7.11 -7.30
CA ALA A 499 28.83 -8.39 -6.62
C ALA A 499 28.63 -8.34 -5.09
N ILE A 500 28.75 -7.15 -4.50
CA ILE A 500 28.54 -6.92 -3.07
C ILE A 500 27.25 -6.13 -2.77
N GLY A 501 26.34 -6.01 -3.74
CA GLY A 501 25.05 -5.33 -3.58
C GLY A 501 25.15 -3.81 -3.52
N GLN A 502 26.16 -3.21 -4.15
CA GLN A 502 26.31 -1.76 -4.25
C GLN A 502 26.32 -1.30 -5.73
N GLY A 503 26.55 -0.01 -5.96
CA GLY A 503 26.61 0.57 -7.29
C GLY A 503 25.20 0.88 -7.77
N PHE A 504 24.74 0.15 -8.78
CA PHE A 504 23.39 0.32 -9.33
C PHE A 504 22.38 -0.68 -8.78
N VAL A 505 22.80 -1.63 -7.94
CA VAL A 505 21.88 -2.61 -7.34
C VAL A 505 20.98 -1.89 -6.33
N LEU A 506 19.67 -1.99 -6.52
CA LEU A 506 18.65 -1.53 -5.57
C LEU A 506 17.68 -2.66 -5.27
N ALA A 507 17.23 -2.75 -4.03
CA ALA A 507 16.23 -3.73 -3.62
C ALA A 507 15.34 -3.15 -2.52
N THR A 508 14.12 -3.66 -2.44
CA THR A 508 13.22 -3.39 -1.31
C THR A 508 13.53 -4.33 -0.15
N PRO A 509 13.22 -3.95 1.11
CA PRO A 509 13.36 -4.87 2.23
C PRO A 509 12.61 -6.19 2.04
N LEU A 510 11.43 -6.17 1.42
CA LEU A 510 10.67 -7.38 1.12
C LEU A 510 11.39 -8.29 0.12
N GLN A 511 11.99 -7.73 -0.94
CA GLN A 511 12.80 -8.52 -1.89
C GLN A 511 14.03 -9.14 -1.20
N VAL A 512 14.69 -8.41 -0.30
CA VAL A 512 15.81 -8.94 0.50
C VAL A 512 15.36 -10.10 1.39
N LEU A 513 14.17 -10.01 2.00
CA LEU A 513 13.62 -11.12 2.78
C LEU A 513 13.27 -12.32 1.90
N ASN A 514 12.65 -12.08 0.74
CA ASN A 514 12.22 -13.14 -0.16
C ASN A 514 13.40 -13.93 -0.76
N SER A 515 14.50 -13.23 -1.07
CA SER A 515 15.73 -13.86 -1.58
C SER A 515 16.35 -14.83 -0.59
N ILE A 516 16.49 -14.43 0.67
CA ILE A 516 17.04 -15.32 1.70
C ILE A 516 16.05 -16.40 2.10
N SER A 517 14.75 -16.11 2.07
CA SER A 517 13.71 -17.11 2.31
C SER A 517 13.73 -18.21 1.26
N THR A 518 14.05 -17.89 0.01
CA THR A 518 14.27 -18.88 -1.05
C THR A 518 15.39 -19.86 -0.70
N ILE A 519 16.52 -19.35 -0.21
CA ILE A 519 17.65 -20.20 0.22
C ILE A 519 17.27 -21.02 1.46
N ALA A 520 16.61 -20.39 2.44
CA ALA A 520 16.12 -21.04 3.66
C ALA A 520 15.07 -22.13 3.39
N ASN A 521 14.31 -21.99 2.30
CA ASN A 521 13.31 -22.95 1.83
C ASN A 521 13.86 -23.92 0.76
N GLY A 522 15.18 -24.13 0.73
CA GLY A 522 15.82 -25.13 -0.13
C GLY A 522 15.78 -24.82 -1.63
N GLY A 523 15.66 -23.54 -2.01
CA GLY A 523 15.60 -23.08 -3.40
C GLY A 523 14.20 -22.73 -3.90
N LYS A 524 13.16 -22.89 -3.08
CA LYS A 524 11.78 -22.58 -3.44
C LYS A 524 11.44 -21.13 -3.16
N LEU A 525 11.22 -20.37 -4.22
CA LEU A 525 10.70 -19.01 -4.16
C LEU A 525 9.17 -19.10 -4.04
N MET A 526 8.63 -18.56 -2.94
CA MET A 526 7.18 -18.49 -2.73
C MET A 526 6.63 -17.18 -3.27
N ASP A 527 5.39 -17.20 -3.77
CA ASP A 527 4.62 -15.96 -3.90
C ASP A 527 4.31 -15.42 -2.51
N VAL A 528 4.54 -14.12 -2.31
CA VAL A 528 4.33 -13.46 -1.02
C VAL A 528 2.86 -13.08 -0.89
N THR A 529 2.27 -13.32 0.28
CA THR A 529 0.89 -12.91 0.55
C THR A 529 0.71 -12.38 1.97
N ILE A 530 -0.19 -11.41 2.12
CA ILE A 530 -0.70 -10.92 3.40
C ILE A 530 -2.12 -11.39 3.68
N VAL A 531 -2.77 -12.13 2.77
CA VAL A 531 -4.17 -12.58 2.89
C VAL A 531 -4.21 -14.09 3.13
N ASP A 532 -4.88 -14.52 4.20
CA ASP A 532 -5.14 -15.93 4.49
C ASP A 532 -6.42 -16.39 3.77
N LYS A 533 -7.53 -15.69 4.02
CA LYS A 533 -8.83 -16.05 3.47
C LYS A 533 -9.79 -14.87 3.40
N VAL A 534 -10.80 -15.03 2.56
CA VAL A 534 -11.95 -14.14 2.39
C VAL A 534 -13.21 -14.91 2.77
N VAL A 535 -14.02 -14.29 3.62
CA VAL A 535 -15.22 -14.88 4.24
C VAL A 535 -16.42 -13.99 3.93
N ASP A 536 -17.56 -14.59 3.58
CA ASP A 536 -18.80 -13.84 3.40
C ASP A 536 -19.51 -13.56 4.74
N GLN A 537 -20.66 -12.90 4.67
CA GLN A 537 -21.44 -12.52 5.85
C GLN A 537 -22.06 -13.70 6.60
N ASP A 538 -22.22 -14.85 5.93
CA ASP A 538 -22.74 -16.07 6.54
C ASP A 538 -21.64 -16.84 7.28
N GLY A 539 -20.39 -16.39 7.17
CA GLY A 539 -19.21 -17.04 7.74
C GLY A 539 -18.63 -18.13 6.84
N GLU A 540 -19.09 -18.25 5.59
CA GLU A 540 -18.59 -19.22 4.63
C GLU A 540 -17.32 -18.69 3.94
N ILE A 541 -16.34 -19.59 3.77
CA ILE A 541 -15.07 -19.23 3.12
C ILE A 541 -15.31 -19.14 1.61
N VAL A 542 -15.29 -17.92 1.08
CA VAL A 542 -15.43 -17.64 -0.35
C VAL A 542 -14.14 -17.96 -1.08
N GLN A 543 -13.01 -17.59 -0.48
CA GLN A 543 -11.69 -17.82 -1.03
C GLN A 543 -10.70 -18.14 0.09
N GLN A 544 -10.05 -19.28 0.00
CA GLN A 544 -8.86 -19.59 0.78
C GLN A 544 -7.65 -19.30 -0.11
N LEU A 545 -6.77 -18.39 0.30
CA LEU A 545 -5.51 -18.22 -0.41
C LEU A 545 -4.58 -19.35 0.01
N THR A 546 -4.11 -20.11 -0.97
CA THR A 546 -3.17 -21.20 -0.75
C THR A 546 -1.78 -20.75 -1.18
N PRO A 547 -0.74 -20.95 -0.34
CA PRO A 547 0.64 -20.71 -0.72
C PRO A 547 1.00 -21.34 -2.07
N THR A 548 1.63 -20.56 -2.95
CA THR A 548 2.08 -21.04 -4.26
C THR A 548 3.59 -20.84 -4.40
N VAL A 549 4.23 -21.87 -4.95
CA VAL A 549 5.66 -21.81 -5.30
C VAL A 549 5.74 -21.14 -6.66
N ARG A 550 6.37 -19.96 -6.73
CA ARG A 550 6.60 -19.26 -8.00
C ARG A 550 7.52 -20.08 -8.91
N TRP A 551 8.62 -20.58 -8.33
CA TRP A 551 9.50 -21.59 -8.91
C TRP A 551 10.41 -22.21 -7.84
N ASP A 552 10.92 -23.40 -8.12
CA ASP A 552 11.99 -24.05 -7.36
C ASP A 552 13.29 -23.97 -8.19
N ILE A 553 14.23 -23.11 -7.80
CA ILE A 553 15.46 -22.90 -8.58
C ILE A 553 16.32 -24.16 -8.71
N THR A 554 16.06 -25.20 -7.91
CA THR A 554 16.75 -26.49 -8.01
C THR A 554 16.13 -27.47 -9.00
N GLN A 555 14.88 -27.23 -9.41
CA GLN A 555 14.12 -28.10 -10.31
C GLN A 555 13.72 -27.39 -11.61
N ASP A 556 13.36 -26.11 -11.52
CA ASP A 556 12.92 -25.27 -12.61
C ASP A 556 14.13 -24.52 -13.21
N PRO A 557 14.40 -24.66 -14.52
CA PRO A 557 15.59 -24.10 -15.12
C PRO A 557 15.39 -22.62 -15.45
N VAL A 558 15.53 -21.77 -14.43
CA VAL A 558 15.26 -20.32 -14.47
C VAL A 558 16.50 -19.46 -14.72
N ILE A 559 17.69 -20.06 -14.86
CA ILE A 559 18.94 -19.34 -15.14
C ILE A 559 19.24 -19.42 -16.64
N ASN A 560 19.25 -18.28 -17.35
CA ASN A 560 19.65 -18.26 -18.75
C ASN A 560 21.16 -18.42 -18.91
N MET A 561 21.58 -19.15 -19.94
CA MET A 561 22.98 -19.39 -20.25
C MET A 561 23.53 -18.40 -21.26
N TYR A 562 24.83 -18.08 -21.14
CA TYR A 562 25.51 -17.10 -21.97
C TYR A 562 26.79 -17.69 -22.59
N ASP A 563 27.01 -17.41 -23.88
CA ASP A 563 28.30 -17.58 -24.56
C ASP A 563 28.97 -16.20 -24.71
N GLY A 564 29.87 -15.89 -23.79
CA GLY A 564 30.40 -14.54 -23.62
C GLY A 564 29.31 -13.53 -23.24
N ASN A 565 28.97 -12.62 -24.15
CA ASN A 565 27.93 -11.59 -23.95
C ASN A 565 26.63 -11.90 -24.70
N VAL A 566 26.47 -13.12 -25.23
CA VAL A 566 25.30 -13.52 -26.02
C VAL A 566 24.50 -14.54 -25.24
N GLU A 567 23.25 -14.20 -24.93
CA GLU A 567 22.28 -15.12 -24.35
C GLU A 567 22.01 -16.28 -25.32
N THR A 568 22.03 -17.49 -24.79
CA THR A 568 21.75 -18.73 -25.51
C THR A 568 20.30 -19.17 -25.27
N SER A 569 19.82 -20.16 -26.02
CA SER A 569 18.49 -20.75 -25.77
C SER A 569 18.48 -21.78 -24.64
N GLU A 570 19.62 -22.01 -23.98
CA GLU A 570 19.75 -23.00 -22.91
C GLU A 570 19.48 -22.34 -21.55
N THR A 571 18.80 -23.06 -20.68
CA THR A 571 18.58 -22.67 -19.30
C THR A 571 19.05 -23.76 -18.35
N LYS A 572 19.33 -23.40 -17.09
CA LYS A 572 19.76 -24.33 -16.06
C LYS A 572 19.10 -24.09 -14.71
N THR A 573 19.19 -25.10 -13.86
CA THR A 573 18.85 -25.07 -12.44
C THR A 573 20.08 -24.74 -11.59
N VAL A 574 19.84 -24.46 -10.31
CA VAL A 574 20.85 -24.40 -9.26
C VAL A 574 20.99 -25.78 -8.62
N GLU A 575 22.22 -26.27 -8.51
CA GLU A 575 22.46 -27.57 -7.88
C GLU A 575 22.10 -27.54 -6.38
N PRO A 576 21.37 -28.54 -5.84
CA PRO A 576 20.93 -28.54 -4.44
C PRO A 576 22.08 -28.39 -3.42
N TRP A 577 23.26 -28.93 -3.70
CA TRP A 577 24.43 -28.82 -2.82
C TRP A 577 24.96 -27.38 -2.73
N VAL A 578 24.72 -26.54 -3.74
CA VAL A 578 25.07 -25.12 -3.71
C VAL A 578 24.19 -24.38 -2.71
N ILE A 579 22.89 -24.70 -2.68
CA ILE A 579 21.93 -24.15 -1.71
C ILE A 579 22.31 -24.59 -0.28
N GLU A 580 22.68 -25.86 -0.10
CA GLU A 580 23.13 -26.38 1.20
C GLU A 580 24.38 -25.66 1.72
N LEU A 581 25.38 -25.43 0.85
CA LEU A 581 26.58 -24.66 1.24
C LEU A 581 26.28 -23.19 1.50
N ALA A 582 25.37 -22.57 0.74
CA ALA A 582 24.93 -21.19 1.00
C ALA A 582 24.24 -21.09 2.38
N ASN A 583 23.36 -22.04 2.70
CA ASN A 583 22.72 -22.17 4.01
C ASN A 583 23.75 -22.39 5.14
N GLN A 584 24.73 -23.28 4.93
CA GLN A 584 25.83 -23.50 5.88
C GLN A 584 26.66 -22.23 6.10
N GLY A 585 26.98 -21.50 5.04
CA GLY A 585 27.68 -20.21 5.12
C GLY A 585 26.91 -19.18 5.95
N MET A 586 25.59 -19.08 5.75
CA MET A 586 24.72 -18.22 6.56
C MET A 586 24.60 -18.67 8.02
N ARG A 587 24.67 -19.98 8.30
CA ARG A 587 24.79 -20.46 9.68
C ARG A 587 26.13 -20.04 10.30
N MET A 588 27.22 -20.12 9.54
CA MET A 588 28.55 -19.70 10.01
C MET A 588 28.63 -18.20 10.31
N VAL A 589 27.83 -17.35 9.63
CA VAL A 589 27.71 -15.92 9.99
C VAL A 589 27.35 -15.73 11.46
N VAL A 590 26.46 -16.59 11.97
CA VAL A 590 25.93 -16.54 13.35
C VAL A 590 26.89 -17.20 14.34
N THR A 591 27.52 -18.33 13.97
CA THR A 591 28.36 -19.10 14.90
C THR A 591 29.80 -18.60 14.99
N GLU A 592 30.36 -18.11 13.88
CA GLU A 592 31.81 -17.84 13.74
C GLU A 592 32.10 -16.49 13.06
N GLY A 593 31.13 -15.95 12.34
CA GLY A 593 31.27 -14.81 11.44
C GLY A 593 30.82 -13.47 12.01
N THR A 594 30.34 -12.59 11.12
CA THR A 594 30.04 -11.19 11.46
C THR A 594 28.97 -10.99 12.53
N ALA A 595 28.09 -11.96 12.76
CA ALA A 595 27.05 -11.87 13.80
C ALA A 595 27.46 -12.56 15.11
N SER A 596 28.66 -13.16 15.18
CA SER A 596 29.20 -13.82 16.39
C SER A 596 30.21 -12.95 17.18
N ARG A 597 30.81 -11.95 16.51
CA ARG A 597 31.79 -11.03 17.09
C ARG A 597 31.10 -9.74 17.54
N TYR A 598 31.27 -9.36 18.81
CA TYR A 598 30.60 -8.18 19.38
C TYR A 598 31.62 -7.20 19.94
N GLU A 599 31.51 -5.94 19.53
CA GLU A 599 32.38 -4.85 20.02
C GLU A 599 31.84 -4.19 21.30
N THR A 600 30.62 -4.52 21.74
CA THR A 600 29.99 -3.89 22.92
C THR A 600 29.35 -4.91 23.87
N ASP A 601 29.45 -4.65 25.18
CA ASP A 601 28.93 -5.49 26.27
C ASP A 601 27.40 -5.76 26.18
N ARG A 602 26.63 -4.92 25.46
CA ARG A 602 25.17 -5.09 25.27
C ARG A 602 24.82 -6.26 24.33
N HIS A 603 25.77 -6.65 23.48
CA HIS A 603 25.55 -7.62 22.40
C HIS A 603 26.15 -8.99 22.71
N ASP A 604 26.86 -9.13 23.84
CA ASP A 604 27.62 -10.32 24.20
C ASP A 604 26.77 -11.61 24.32
N ASP A 605 25.45 -11.49 24.47
CA ASP A 605 24.51 -12.61 24.62
C ASP A 605 23.57 -12.83 23.42
N LEU A 606 23.66 -12.04 22.33
CA LEU A 606 22.64 -12.05 21.26
C LEU A 606 22.51 -13.38 20.53
N PHE A 607 23.60 -13.92 19.99
CA PHE A 607 23.57 -15.22 19.29
C PHE A 607 24.42 -16.31 19.97
N ARG A 608 25.12 -16.00 21.08
CA ARG A 608 25.92 -16.99 21.83
C ARG A 608 25.07 -18.11 22.43
N ASN A 609 23.84 -17.80 22.83
CA ASN A 609 22.85 -18.76 23.34
C ASN A 609 21.67 -18.91 22.38
N ASP A 610 21.95 -18.95 21.07
CA ASP A 610 20.93 -19.15 20.04
C ASP A 610 20.28 -20.54 20.11
N THR A 611 19.25 -20.66 20.94
CA THR A 611 18.42 -21.85 21.12
C THR A 611 17.57 -22.16 19.89
N SER A 612 17.19 -21.12 19.16
CA SER A 612 16.39 -21.17 17.92
C SER A 612 17.19 -21.73 16.74
N ARG A 613 18.51 -21.89 16.87
CA ARG A 613 19.43 -22.40 15.84
C ARG A 613 19.31 -21.60 14.54
N SER A 614 19.36 -20.28 14.63
CA SER A 614 19.23 -19.33 13.53
C SER A 614 20.40 -19.32 12.53
N ALA A 615 20.15 -18.90 11.31
CA ALA A 615 21.16 -18.53 10.32
C ALA A 615 20.82 -17.15 9.75
N GLY A 616 21.78 -16.48 9.12
CA GLY A 616 21.50 -15.17 8.55
C GLY A 616 22.68 -14.52 7.85
N LYS A 617 22.48 -13.27 7.45
CA LYS A 617 23.47 -12.45 6.77
C LYS A 617 23.36 -10.98 7.19
N THR A 618 24.49 -10.43 7.64
CA THR A 618 24.65 -8.99 7.88
C THR A 618 24.83 -8.24 6.56
N GLY A 619 24.34 -7.00 6.53
CA GLY A 619 24.55 -6.06 5.43
C GLY A 619 24.86 -4.65 5.94
N THR A 620 25.86 -4.04 5.29
CA THR A 620 26.19 -2.64 5.44
C THR A 620 26.28 -2.06 4.03
N ALA A 621 25.49 -1.04 3.75
CA ALA A 621 25.37 -0.47 2.42
C ALA A 621 25.70 1.02 2.47
N GLU A 622 26.84 1.42 1.89
CA GLU A 622 27.20 2.83 1.75
C GLU A 622 26.23 3.52 0.81
N TYR A 623 25.84 4.75 1.15
CA TYR A 623 24.89 5.52 0.35
C TYR A 623 25.19 7.02 0.40
N CYS A 624 24.62 7.75 -0.56
CA CYS A 624 24.52 9.19 -0.50
C CYS A 624 23.38 9.67 -1.40
N ASP A 625 22.20 9.76 -0.80
CA ASP A 625 21.04 10.34 -1.44
C ASP A 625 20.97 11.87 -1.18
N ASN A 626 19.92 12.49 -1.70
CA ASN A 626 19.62 13.89 -1.49
C ASN A 626 19.41 14.25 -0.01
N VAL A 627 18.89 13.33 0.80
CA VAL A 627 18.63 13.55 2.23
C VAL A 627 19.94 13.58 3.01
N ALA A 628 20.79 12.58 2.85
CA ALA A 628 22.12 12.50 3.44
C ALA A 628 23.02 13.65 2.98
N GLN A 629 22.93 14.04 1.71
CA GLN A 629 23.68 15.18 1.18
C GLN A 629 23.23 16.50 1.82
N ALA A 630 21.92 16.73 1.96
CA ALA A 630 21.37 17.91 2.64
C ALA A 630 21.77 17.98 4.12
N GLN A 631 21.95 16.82 4.76
CA GLN A 631 22.42 16.69 6.15
C GLN A 631 23.95 16.75 6.30
N GLY A 632 24.70 16.84 5.19
CA GLY A 632 26.16 16.88 5.20
C GLY A 632 26.80 15.56 5.64
N LEU A 633 26.10 14.43 5.49
CA LEU A 633 26.59 13.11 5.88
C LEU A 633 27.53 12.50 4.85
N CYS A 634 27.42 12.88 3.58
CA CYS A 634 28.21 12.31 2.47
C CYS A 634 29.66 12.81 2.49
N VAL A 635 30.49 12.22 3.36
CA VAL A 635 31.91 12.52 3.48
C VAL A 635 32.71 11.43 2.76
N PRO A 636 33.53 11.76 1.75
CA PRO A 636 34.41 10.79 1.11
C PRO A 636 35.29 10.07 2.14
N GLU A 637 35.45 8.75 1.97
CA GLU A 637 36.15 7.85 2.92
C GLU A 637 35.45 7.63 4.27
N ALA A 638 34.32 8.30 4.52
CA ALA A 638 33.50 8.15 5.70
C ALA A 638 32.00 8.25 5.32
N TRP A 639 31.61 7.52 4.27
CA TRP A 639 30.23 7.54 3.78
C TRP A 639 29.26 7.02 4.85
N PRO A 640 28.04 7.57 4.92
CA PRO A 640 27.01 6.99 5.76
C PRO A 640 26.60 5.63 5.19
N ALA A 641 26.07 4.76 6.05
CA ALA A 641 25.65 3.44 5.65
C ALA A 641 24.29 3.05 6.24
N HIS A 642 23.51 2.31 5.46
CA HIS A 642 22.33 1.60 5.94
C HIS A 642 22.74 0.30 6.64
N ALA A 643 22.01 -0.05 7.68
CA ALA A 643 22.18 -1.31 8.39
C ALA A 643 21.11 -2.31 7.95
N TRP A 644 21.56 -3.49 7.52
CA TRP A 644 20.74 -4.61 7.13
C TRP A 644 21.09 -5.83 7.97
N TYR A 645 20.08 -6.60 8.35
CA TYR A 645 20.26 -7.98 8.77
C TYR A 645 19.05 -8.78 8.34
N VAL A 646 19.30 -9.97 7.81
CA VAL A 646 18.27 -10.94 7.48
C VAL A 646 18.65 -12.26 8.11
N GLY A 647 17.71 -12.89 8.81
CA GLY A 647 17.95 -14.14 9.51
C GLY A 647 16.70 -15.01 9.54
N TYR A 648 16.88 -16.31 9.70
CA TYR A 648 15.81 -17.30 9.75
C TYR A 648 16.14 -18.40 10.74
N ALA A 649 15.11 -19.10 11.19
CA ALA A 649 15.25 -20.18 12.15
C ALA A 649 14.13 -21.22 12.04
N PRO A 650 14.41 -22.49 12.37
CA PRO A 650 15.75 -23.08 12.50
C PRO A 650 16.49 -23.10 11.15
N TRP A 651 17.82 -23.10 11.16
CA TRP A 651 18.62 -23.04 9.93
C TRP A 651 18.44 -24.26 9.00
N ASP A 652 18.07 -25.42 9.56
CA ASP A 652 17.89 -26.69 8.85
C ASP A 652 16.45 -26.94 8.39
N ASP A 653 15.47 -26.22 8.93
CA ASP A 653 14.05 -26.35 8.55
C ASP A 653 13.28 -25.05 8.85
N ALA A 654 13.60 -23.98 8.13
CA ALA A 654 13.16 -22.63 8.48
C ALA A 654 11.63 -22.51 8.63
N GLU A 655 11.20 -22.00 9.78
CA GLU A 655 9.78 -21.73 10.07
C GLU A 655 9.46 -20.24 9.98
N ILE A 656 10.47 -19.39 10.23
CA ILE A 656 10.38 -17.93 10.15
C ILE A 656 11.67 -17.38 9.54
N ALA A 657 11.53 -16.40 8.66
CA ALA A 657 12.59 -15.50 8.24
C ALA A 657 12.20 -14.07 8.58
N VAL A 658 13.17 -13.26 8.97
CA VAL A 658 12.98 -11.87 9.38
C VAL A 658 14.09 -11.02 8.78
N VAL A 659 13.71 -9.87 8.23
CA VAL A 659 14.65 -8.81 7.83
C VAL A 659 14.43 -7.59 8.73
N ALA A 660 15.53 -6.94 9.10
CA ALA A 660 15.52 -5.60 9.65
C ALA A 660 16.41 -4.69 8.80
N PHE A 661 15.88 -3.51 8.49
CA PHE A 661 16.55 -2.43 7.79
C PHE A 661 16.49 -1.17 8.64
N ILE A 662 17.62 -0.47 8.77
CA ILE A 662 17.67 0.84 9.40
C ILE A 662 18.36 1.81 8.45
N TYR A 663 17.62 2.82 8.01
CA TYR A 663 18.18 3.93 7.27
C TYR A 663 19.25 4.61 8.12
N ASN A 664 20.40 4.94 7.53
CA ASN A 664 21.56 5.46 8.27
C ASN A 664 22.01 4.66 9.52
N GLY A 665 21.69 3.37 9.61
CA GLY A 665 21.98 2.53 10.78
C GLY A 665 23.44 2.13 10.97
N LYS A 666 24.38 2.61 10.13
CA LYS A 666 25.80 2.24 10.14
C LYS A 666 26.05 0.74 9.91
N GLU A 667 25.98 -0.09 10.94
CA GLU A 667 26.43 -1.49 10.88
C GLU A 667 25.28 -2.48 11.13
N GLY A 668 25.08 -3.40 10.18
CA GLY A 668 24.03 -4.42 10.25
C GLY A 668 24.08 -5.32 11.50
N ALA A 669 25.28 -5.77 11.89
CA ALA A 669 25.47 -6.64 13.05
C ALA A 669 25.08 -5.97 14.38
N THR A 670 25.30 -4.65 14.47
CA THR A 670 25.13 -3.88 15.69
C THR A 670 23.74 -3.25 15.80
N PHE A 671 23.14 -2.84 14.68
CA PHE A 671 21.85 -2.13 14.69
C PHE A 671 20.67 -3.02 14.28
N ALA A 672 20.82 -3.85 13.25
CA ALA A 672 19.70 -4.60 12.67
C ALA A 672 19.58 -6.03 13.24
N ALA A 673 20.70 -6.71 13.48
CA ALA A 673 20.70 -8.08 13.99
C ALA A 673 20.00 -8.26 15.37
N PRO A 674 20.14 -7.33 16.34
CA PRO A 674 19.42 -7.44 17.61
C PRO A 674 17.90 -7.42 17.48
N ILE A 675 17.38 -6.69 16.49
CA ILE A 675 15.95 -6.60 16.20
C ILE A 675 15.45 -7.94 15.67
N VAL A 676 16.14 -8.48 14.65
CA VAL A 676 15.79 -9.79 14.07
C VAL A 676 15.85 -10.90 15.12
N ARG A 677 16.87 -10.89 15.99
CA ARG A 677 16.97 -11.86 17.08
C ARG A 677 15.74 -11.84 17.99
N GLN A 678 15.32 -10.65 18.43
CA GLN A 678 14.16 -10.48 19.30
C GLN A 678 12.87 -10.97 18.63
N VAL A 679 12.68 -10.69 17.34
CA VAL A 679 11.48 -11.13 16.60
C VAL A 679 11.44 -12.64 16.41
N ILE A 680 12.58 -13.28 16.09
CA ILE A 680 12.67 -14.73 15.98
C ILE A 680 12.36 -15.40 17.32
N ASP A 681 12.92 -14.90 18.42
CA ASP A 681 12.68 -15.46 19.75
C ASP A 681 11.22 -15.30 20.17
N ALA A 682 10.64 -14.11 19.93
CA ALA A 682 9.23 -13.85 20.18
C ALA A 682 8.30 -14.77 19.38
N TYR A 683 8.62 -15.06 18.12
CA TYR A 683 7.85 -16.01 17.32
C TYR A 683 7.79 -17.40 17.95
N PHE A 684 8.92 -17.94 18.41
CA PHE A 684 8.95 -19.24 19.07
C PHE A 684 8.26 -19.22 20.44
N GLU A 685 8.36 -18.12 21.20
CA GLU A 685 7.61 -17.95 22.44
C GLU A 685 6.10 -17.91 22.21
N LEU A 686 5.62 -17.14 21.23
CA LEU A 686 4.21 -17.10 20.84
C LEU A 686 3.71 -18.47 20.37
N LYS A 687 4.50 -19.18 19.56
CA LYS A 687 4.19 -20.54 19.12
C LYS A 687 4.05 -21.51 20.29
N LEU A 688 4.90 -21.39 21.32
CA LEU A 688 4.79 -22.20 22.54
C LEU A 688 3.52 -21.86 23.34
N ILE A 689 3.13 -20.59 23.39
CA ILE A 689 1.89 -20.12 24.05
C ILE A 689 0.65 -20.66 23.32
N ASP A 690 0.67 -20.66 21.98
CA ASP A 690 -0.45 -21.11 21.15
C ASP A 690 -0.59 -22.64 21.08
N THR A 691 0.46 -23.38 21.48
CA THR A 691 0.41 -24.84 21.53
C THR A 691 -0.51 -25.28 22.67
N PRO A 692 -1.59 -26.04 22.39
CA PRO A 692 -2.49 -26.51 23.43
C PRO A 692 -1.72 -27.35 24.46
N VAL A 693 -1.79 -26.98 25.74
CA VAL A 693 -1.23 -27.81 26.81
C VAL A 693 -1.97 -29.13 26.80
N GLN A 694 -1.28 -30.21 26.40
CA GLN A 694 -1.82 -31.56 26.54
C GLN A 694 -2.10 -31.80 28.04
N PRO A 695 -3.34 -32.18 28.43
CA PRO A 695 -3.74 -32.31 29.83
C PRO A 695 -3.00 -33.40 30.60
#